data_AF-A0AAU4M897-F1
#
_entry.id   AF-A0AAU4M897-F1
#
_cell.length_a   1.000
_cell.length_b   1.000
_cell.length_c   1.000
_cell.angle_alpha   90.00
_cell.angle_beta   90.00
_cell.angle_gamma   90.00
#
_symmetry.space_group_name_H-M   'P 1'
#
loop_
_entity.id
_entity.type
_entity.pdbx_description
1 polymer ?
#
loop_
_entity_poly.entity_id
_entity_poly.type
_entity_poly.pdbx_seq_one_letter_code
_entity_poly.pdbx_strand_id
1 'polypeptide(L)'
;MPEYSATTRIHPAPPAPHAVPPGDHVIVCDLGFGDAGKGTVVDRLCRGPRGPGSIRPVHAVVRYNGGAQAAHNVVTRDGRHHTFAQFGSGTLAGVPTHLSRFMLVDPLALAAEAAHLAVLGVPDPFALLTVDRRALLTTPYHAAANRIREQRRGHARHGSCGLGIGETARYALSHPEDAPTAADCTGEGRLLGRLTLLRERLAEELGITPGNLPAPPPADCATAFRAFAERVRLTDDAHLGRLLRTGPVVFEGAQGVLLDEWHGFHPYTTWSTTTFANAETLLAESGAPRAALRLGVLRSYTTRHGPGPLPTEDKALDVPEPHNATGRWQGDFRLGHFDTVAHRYALTAAGGADALALTHLDAPARHPALRLAESYESDGTPLHRITAVAVGDLAARERLTASLLRARPGRLTDPGPDPDSWADAIAEALHTPILLESYGPTAEHKLLRALPPEAATIHSMSTEEAAQGSTAEATYGPHSHCHWCGTAYPPGTVAWPRTCPGCSEISYRNPLPVVVTLLPVDVPDGERRLVVIRRTIEPGHGLLAFPGGYVDHGESWQQACVRELQEETGIVADAADITLVSTDSDAAGGFLCLFGLLPARDLADLPPSVATDETDGWYLATSATALAFPFHTRVSHSWFTGEYAHLGQAAPVVD
;
A
#
# COMPACT_ATOMS: atom_id res chain seq x y z
N MET A 1 36.66 -20.52 31.18
CA MET A 1 37.65 -20.94 30.16
C MET A 1 37.73 -22.45 30.23
N PRO A 2 36.85 -23.15 29.48
CA PRO A 2 37.31 -23.79 28.25
C PRO A 2 36.29 -23.80 27.09
N GLU A 3 36.81 -24.24 25.96
CA GLU A 3 36.29 -24.43 24.59
C GLU A 3 34.85 -24.93 24.44
N TYR A 4 34.09 -24.29 23.53
CA TYR A 4 32.94 -24.90 22.87
C TYR A 4 33.33 -25.24 21.42
N SER A 5 33.32 -26.55 21.15
CA SER A 5 33.52 -27.21 19.86
C SER A 5 32.60 -26.65 18.78
N ALA A 6 33.17 -26.05 17.73
CA ALA A 6 32.47 -25.72 16.50
C ALA A 6 32.26 -27.00 15.67
N THR A 7 31.09 -27.62 15.80
CA THR A 7 30.61 -28.62 14.84
C THR A 7 30.14 -27.90 13.58
N THR A 8 31.04 -27.77 12.61
CA THR A 8 30.73 -27.30 11.26
C THR A 8 29.76 -28.30 10.60
N ARG A 9 28.46 -28.01 10.63
CA ARG A 9 27.52 -28.63 9.69
C ARG A 9 27.77 -28.00 8.33
N ILE A 10 28.36 -28.78 7.43
CA ILE A 10 28.44 -28.46 6.01
C ILE A 10 27.00 -28.47 5.49
N HIS A 11 26.39 -27.29 5.38
CA HIS A 11 25.14 -27.12 4.66
C HIS A 11 25.39 -27.43 3.17
N PRO A 12 24.50 -28.16 2.49
CA PRO A 12 24.57 -28.27 1.03
C PRO A 12 24.55 -26.85 0.45
N ALA A 13 25.39 -26.63 -0.57
CA ALA A 13 25.48 -25.34 -1.25
C ALA A 13 24.07 -24.86 -1.62
N PRO A 14 23.72 -23.59 -1.31
CA PRO A 14 22.41 -23.07 -1.64
C PRO A 14 22.19 -23.21 -3.15
N PRO A 15 20.98 -23.61 -3.60
CA PRO A 15 20.65 -23.58 -5.02
C PRO A 15 20.89 -22.16 -5.55
N ALA A 16 21.34 -22.07 -6.80
CA ALA A 16 21.73 -20.81 -7.42
C ALA A 16 20.64 -19.73 -7.25
N PRO A 17 21.00 -18.47 -6.93
CA PRO A 17 20.02 -17.41 -6.76
C PRO A 17 19.30 -17.17 -8.10
N HIS A 18 17.99 -17.45 -8.13
CA HIS A 18 17.15 -16.92 -9.19
C HIS A 18 16.87 -15.45 -8.86
N ALA A 19 17.48 -14.59 -9.67
CA ALA A 19 17.45 -13.14 -9.56
C ALA A 19 16.05 -12.58 -9.84
N VAL A 20 15.79 -11.37 -9.31
CA VAL A 20 14.79 -10.44 -9.86
C VAL A 20 14.91 -10.51 -11.39
N PRO A 21 13.81 -10.70 -12.14
CA PRO A 21 13.84 -10.84 -13.59
C PRO A 21 14.75 -9.77 -14.22
N PRO A 22 15.80 -10.17 -14.95
CA PRO A 22 16.79 -9.23 -15.46
C PRO A 22 16.17 -8.35 -16.56
N GLY A 23 15.70 -7.15 -16.21
CA GLY A 23 15.19 -6.20 -17.20
C GLY A 23 14.35 -5.02 -16.69
N ASP A 24 13.83 -5.09 -15.48
CA ASP A 24 12.64 -4.30 -15.11
C ASP A 24 12.90 -3.16 -14.11
N HIS A 25 11.98 -2.20 -14.09
CA HIS A 25 11.99 -1.06 -13.18
C HIS A 25 11.60 -1.51 -11.76
N VAL A 26 11.94 -0.72 -10.74
CA VAL A 26 11.49 -0.99 -9.35
C VAL A 26 10.78 0.25 -8.82
N ILE A 27 9.63 0.09 -8.18
CA ILE A 27 8.93 1.17 -7.47
C ILE A 27 9.08 0.91 -5.97
N VAL A 28 9.72 1.83 -5.27
CA VAL A 28 9.98 1.75 -3.84
C VAL A 28 9.00 2.66 -3.10
N CYS A 29 8.09 2.04 -2.35
CA CYS A 29 7.09 2.72 -1.52
C CYS A 29 7.27 2.29 -0.06
N ASP A 30 6.97 3.17 0.88
CA ASP A 30 7.02 2.88 2.32
C ASP A 30 5.62 2.61 2.82
N LEU A 31 5.43 1.46 3.45
CA LEU A 31 4.11 0.99 3.87
C LEU A 31 3.75 1.45 5.31
N GLY A 32 4.58 2.29 5.93
CA GLY A 32 4.36 2.86 7.26
C GLY A 32 4.01 4.35 7.21
N PHE A 33 4.48 5.09 8.23
CA PHE A 33 4.34 6.55 8.32
C PHE A 33 5.52 7.32 7.73
N GLY A 34 6.34 6.69 6.89
CA GLY A 34 7.60 7.26 6.46
C GLY A 34 8.80 6.74 7.26
N ASP A 35 9.97 7.21 6.89
CA ASP A 35 11.25 6.86 7.50
C ASP A 35 11.61 5.36 7.47
N ALA A 36 10.93 4.50 6.71
CA ALA A 36 11.17 3.05 6.74
C ALA A 36 12.53 2.59 6.18
N GLY A 37 13.42 3.51 5.81
CA GLY A 37 14.73 3.20 5.22
C GLY A 37 14.74 3.15 3.70
N LYS A 38 13.77 3.78 3.01
CA LYS A 38 13.72 3.87 1.55
C LYS A 38 15.06 4.32 0.94
N GLY A 39 15.69 5.35 1.50
CA GLY A 39 16.95 5.89 0.96
C GLY A 39 18.07 4.86 0.89
N THR A 40 18.29 4.12 1.98
CA THR A 40 19.33 3.09 2.04
C THR A 40 18.98 1.86 1.19
N VAL A 41 17.68 1.55 1.02
CA VAL A 41 17.21 0.54 0.06
C VAL A 41 17.49 0.97 -1.38
N VAL A 42 17.16 2.21 -1.75
CA VAL A 42 17.41 2.75 -3.10
C VAL A 42 18.91 2.85 -3.38
N ASP A 43 19.74 3.31 -2.45
CA ASP A 43 21.21 3.32 -2.59
C ASP A 43 21.74 1.89 -2.84
N ARG A 44 21.23 0.88 -2.12
CA ARG A 44 21.58 -0.52 -2.35
C ARG A 44 21.20 -1.01 -3.74
N LEU A 45 19.99 -0.68 -4.21
CA LEU A 45 19.52 -1.07 -5.55
C LEU A 45 20.38 -0.40 -6.62
N CYS A 46 20.72 0.88 -6.44
CA CYS A 46 21.57 1.65 -7.35
C CYS A 46 22.99 1.09 -7.46
N ARG A 47 23.58 0.62 -6.35
CA ARG A 47 24.94 0.04 -6.33
C ARG A 47 25.01 -1.38 -6.92
N GLY A 48 23.87 -2.07 -7.07
CA GLY A 48 23.79 -3.43 -7.59
C GLY A 48 24.44 -4.49 -6.67
N PRO A 49 24.16 -5.80 -6.84
CA PRO A 49 24.90 -6.84 -6.14
C PRO A 49 26.32 -7.00 -6.70
N ARG A 50 27.28 -7.36 -5.85
CA ARG A 50 28.58 -7.92 -6.29
C ARG A 50 28.43 -9.44 -6.42
N GLY A 51 28.07 -9.96 -7.59
CA GLY A 51 27.98 -11.41 -7.83
C GLY A 51 27.26 -11.82 -9.14
N PRO A 52 27.35 -13.10 -9.54
CA PRO A 52 26.65 -13.63 -10.72
C PRO A 52 25.12 -13.58 -10.53
N GLY A 53 24.37 -13.14 -11.54
CA GLY A 53 22.92 -12.83 -11.43
C GLY A 53 22.61 -11.35 -11.22
N SER A 54 23.60 -10.46 -11.44
CA SER A 54 23.46 -9.01 -11.22
C SER A 54 22.31 -8.38 -12.01
N ILE A 55 21.50 -7.60 -11.31
CA ILE A 55 20.64 -6.56 -11.91
C ILE A 55 21.55 -5.65 -12.76
N ARG A 56 21.11 -5.26 -13.97
CA ARG A 56 21.80 -4.24 -14.77
C ARG A 56 21.97 -2.96 -13.91
N PRO A 57 23.03 -2.16 -14.12
CA PRO A 57 23.18 -0.90 -13.40
C PRO A 57 21.93 -0.04 -13.57
N VAL A 58 21.41 0.47 -12.45
CA VAL A 58 20.27 1.39 -12.44
C VAL A 58 20.66 2.63 -13.23
N HIS A 59 19.87 2.95 -14.25
CA HIS A 59 20.15 4.05 -15.16
C HIS A 59 19.82 5.41 -14.52
N ALA A 60 18.76 5.47 -13.74
CA ALA A 60 18.35 6.67 -13.01
C ALA A 60 17.44 6.33 -11.83
N VAL A 61 17.35 7.29 -10.91
CA VAL A 61 16.31 7.35 -9.88
C VAL A 61 15.23 8.34 -10.31
N VAL A 62 13.96 7.94 -10.25
CA VAL A 62 12.81 8.80 -10.56
C VAL A 62 12.06 9.13 -9.28
N ARG A 63 12.04 10.40 -8.88
CA ARG A 63 11.24 10.87 -7.75
C ARG A 63 9.81 11.16 -8.23
N TYR A 64 8.83 10.48 -7.65
CA TYR A 64 7.45 10.45 -8.18
C TYR A 64 6.39 11.09 -7.28
N ASN A 65 6.76 11.59 -6.10
CA ASN A 65 5.85 12.27 -5.19
C ASN A 65 6.62 13.06 -4.13
N GLY A 66 5.91 13.92 -3.40
CA GLY A 66 6.48 14.71 -2.33
C GLY A 66 7.42 15.82 -2.83
N GLY A 67 8.39 16.20 -2.00
CA GLY A 67 9.24 17.38 -2.21
C GLY A 67 10.34 17.45 -1.15
N ALA A 68 10.72 18.67 -0.75
CA ALA A 68 11.80 18.93 0.21
C ALA A 68 11.58 18.38 1.63
N GLN A 69 10.39 17.85 1.93
CA GLN A 69 10.05 17.22 3.21
C GLN A 69 10.46 15.75 3.32
N ALA A 70 10.97 15.13 2.25
CA ALA A 70 11.55 13.81 2.36
C ALA A 70 12.87 13.85 3.15
N ALA A 71 13.18 12.76 3.85
CA ALA A 71 14.41 12.61 4.62
C ALA A 71 14.98 11.19 4.46
N HIS A 72 15.67 10.95 3.35
CA HIS A 72 16.15 9.63 2.97
C HIS A 72 17.64 9.50 3.33
N ASN A 73 17.90 8.85 4.46
CA ASN A 73 19.25 8.70 4.99
C ASN A 73 20.05 7.65 4.21
N VAL A 74 21.24 8.04 3.75
CA VAL A 74 22.25 7.16 3.13
C VAL A 74 23.57 7.35 3.86
N VAL A 75 24.13 6.24 4.33
CA VAL A 75 25.48 6.18 4.92
C VAL A 75 26.35 5.32 4.03
N THR A 76 27.44 5.89 3.54
CA THR A 76 28.40 5.19 2.68
C THR A 76 29.43 4.42 3.51
N ARG A 77 30.16 3.49 2.88
CA ARG A 77 31.19 2.67 3.54
C ARG A 77 32.33 3.51 4.16
N ASP A 78 32.63 4.66 3.55
CA ASP A 78 33.69 5.57 4.04
C ASP A 78 33.22 6.51 5.17
N GLY A 79 31.96 6.36 5.61
CA GLY A 79 31.40 7.12 6.73
C GLY A 79 30.70 8.41 6.33
N ARG A 80 30.70 8.82 5.05
CA ARG A 80 29.87 9.96 4.62
C ARG A 80 28.40 9.65 4.81
N HIS A 81 27.66 10.61 5.33
CA HIS A 81 26.21 10.57 5.53
C HIS A 81 25.55 11.73 4.78
N HIS A 82 24.43 11.44 4.13
CA HIS A 82 23.55 12.45 3.54
C HIS A 82 22.10 12.07 3.76
N THR A 83 21.26 13.07 4.02
CA THR A 83 19.81 12.93 4.11
C THR A 83 19.20 13.55 2.86
N PHE A 84 18.85 12.69 1.90
CA PHE A 84 18.29 13.12 0.62
C PHE A 84 16.85 13.62 0.79
N ALA A 85 16.56 14.76 0.18
CA ALA A 85 15.24 15.40 0.22
C ALA A 85 14.62 15.48 -1.17
N GLN A 86 15.31 16.05 -2.15
CA GLN A 86 14.84 16.15 -3.53
C GLN A 86 15.73 15.37 -4.50
N PHE A 87 17.03 15.28 -4.26
CA PHE A 87 17.86 14.35 -5.02
C PHE A 87 17.47 12.90 -4.71
N GLY A 88 17.74 12.00 -5.65
CA GLY A 88 17.53 10.57 -5.46
C GLY A 88 18.68 9.97 -4.64
N SER A 89 18.36 8.95 -3.84
CA SER A 89 19.32 8.34 -2.91
C SER A 89 20.51 7.63 -3.60
N GLY A 90 20.42 7.40 -4.91
CA GLY A 90 21.52 6.90 -5.74
C GLY A 90 22.59 7.94 -6.10
N THR A 91 22.42 9.23 -5.76
CA THR A 91 23.33 10.31 -6.19
C THR A 91 24.76 10.12 -5.67
N LEU A 92 24.95 9.62 -4.43
CA LEU A 92 26.28 9.28 -3.88
C LEU A 92 26.92 8.06 -4.56
N ALA A 93 26.17 7.31 -5.36
CA ALA A 93 26.68 6.26 -6.24
C ALA A 93 26.90 6.77 -7.69
N GLY A 94 26.66 8.05 -7.96
CA GLY A 94 26.75 8.65 -9.30
C GLY A 94 25.54 8.37 -10.19
N VAL A 95 24.43 7.84 -9.65
CA VAL A 95 23.22 7.58 -10.42
C VAL A 95 22.41 8.88 -10.59
N PRO A 96 22.08 9.27 -11.84
CA PRO A 96 21.26 10.46 -12.10
C PRO A 96 19.87 10.41 -11.47
N THR A 97 19.32 11.57 -11.17
CA THR A 97 17.96 11.76 -10.64
C THR A 97 17.08 12.48 -11.66
N HIS A 98 15.85 12.01 -11.81
CA HIS A 98 14.78 12.69 -12.52
C HIS A 98 13.64 13.05 -11.54
N LEU A 99 13.33 14.34 -11.42
CA LEU A 99 12.15 14.80 -10.68
C LEU A 99 10.96 14.84 -11.65
N SER A 100 10.00 13.94 -11.44
CA SER A 100 8.81 13.86 -12.29
C SER A 100 7.87 15.05 -12.07
N ARG A 101 6.85 15.16 -12.93
CA ARG A 101 5.78 16.17 -12.79
C ARG A 101 5.03 16.13 -11.46
N PHE A 102 5.06 15.02 -10.73
CA PHE A 102 4.37 14.85 -9.46
C PHE A 102 5.20 15.32 -8.25
N MET A 103 6.45 15.74 -8.47
CA MET A 103 7.25 16.39 -7.44
C MET A 103 6.81 17.83 -7.20
N LEU A 104 6.85 18.23 -5.93
CA LEU A 104 6.75 19.61 -5.47
C LEU A 104 8.17 20.13 -5.22
N VAL A 105 8.74 20.79 -6.22
CA VAL A 105 10.15 21.18 -6.25
C VAL A 105 10.36 22.50 -5.51
N ASP A 106 11.27 22.52 -4.55
CA ASP A 106 11.74 23.75 -3.89
C ASP A 106 13.15 24.07 -4.42
N PRO A 107 13.31 25.08 -5.30
CA PRO A 107 14.61 25.43 -5.86
C PRO A 107 15.67 25.85 -4.83
N LEU A 108 15.26 26.47 -3.72
CA LEU A 108 16.19 26.94 -2.68
C LEU A 108 16.68 25.78 -1.83
N ALA A 109 15.77 24.89 -1.42
CA ALA A 109 16.14 23.69 -0.68
C ALA A 109 17.00 22.75 -1.54
N LEU A 110 16.68 22.64 -2.83
CA LEU A 110 17.47 21.85 -3.78
C LEU A 110 18.89 22.41 -3.95
N ALA A 111 19.05 23.74 -4.00
CA ALA A 111 20.36 24.37 -4.06
C ALA A 111 21.19 24.13 -2.79
N ALA A 112 20.55 24.15 -1.61
CA ALA A 112 21.21 23.80 -0.35
C ALA A 112 21.64 22.32 -0.31
N GLU A 113 20.77 21.42 -0.78
CA GLU A 113 21.08 19.99 -0.89
C GLU A 113 22.25 19.74 -1.84
N ALA A 114 22.26 20.37 -3.02
CA ALA A 114 23.35 20.31 -3.99
C ALA A 114 24.68 20.84 -3.38
N ALA A 115 24.66 21.96 -2.65
CA ALA A 115 25.84 22.48 -1.99
C ALA A 115 26.43 21.47 -0.98
N HIS A 116 25.58 20.79 -0.22
CA HIS A 116 26.02 19.74 0.70
C HIS A 116 26.59 18.51 -0.03
N LEU A 117 25.94 18.07 -1.12
CA LEU A 117 26.45 16.97 -1.95
C LEU A 117 27.83 17.28 -2.56
N ALA A 118 28.08 18.54 -2.93
CA ALA A 118 29.39 18.99 -3.40
C ALA A 118 30.48 18.84 -2.33
N VAL A 119 30.18 19.19 -1.08
CA VAL A 119 31.09 18.97 0.07
C VAL A 119 31.36 17.48 0.28
N LEU A 120 30.36 16.62 0.04
CA LEU A 120 30.49 15.16 0.14
C LEU A 120 31.17 14.49 -1.06
N GLY A 121 31.68 15.28 -2.02
CA GLY A 121 32.48 14.79 -3.14
C GLY A 121 31.70 14.51 -4.42
N VAL A 122 30.50 15.05 -4.59
CA VAL A 122 29.77 15.06 -5.88
C VAL A 122 30.07 16.38 -6.60
N PRO A 123 31.00 16.45 -7.58
CA PRO A 123 31.57 17.73 -8.03
C PRO A 123 30.55 18.69 -8.66
N ASP A 124 29.60 18.15 -9.44
CA ASP A 124 28.49 18.90 -10.02
C ASP A 124 27.18 18.12 -9.85
N PRO A 125 26.48 18.29 -8.72
CA PRO A 125 25.23 17.58 -8.46
C PRO A 125 24.14 17.92 -9.48
N PHE A 126 24.09 19.15 -9.99
CA PHE A 126 23.07 19.55 -10.95
C PHE A 126 23.23 18.90 -12.31
N ALA A 127 24.44 18.52 -12.70
CA ALA A 127 24.67 17.69 -13.90
C ALA A 127 24.02 16.30 -13.81
N LEU A 128 23.75 15.81 -12.59
CA LEU A 128 23.04 14.56 -12.35
C LEU A 128 21.52 14.74 -12.21
N LEU A 129 20.99 15.96 -12.37
CA LEU A 129 19.60 16.26 -12.10
C LEU A 129 18.85 16.71 -13.37
N THR A 130 17.67 16.11 -13.55
CA THR A 130 16.68 16.56 -14.52
C THR A 130 15.34 16.79 -13.84
N VAL A 131 14.55 17.74 -14.34
CA VAL A 131 13.26 18.12 -13.75
C VAL A 131 12.20 18.26 -14.84
N ASP A 132 11.07 17.57 -14.69
CA ASP A 132 9.92 17.77 -15.56
C ASP A 132 9.41 19.21 -15.43
N ARG A 133 9.21 19.88 -16.56
CA ARG A 133 8.77 21.29 -16.62
C ARG A 133 7.43 21.55 -15.93
N ARG A 134 6.59 20.53 -15.80
CA ARG A 134 5.27 20.61 -15.18
C ARG A 134 5.29 20.46 -13.66
N ALA A 135 6.42 20.07 -13.07
CA ALA A 135 6.56 19.96 -11.62
C ALA A 135 6.22 21.30 -10.95
N LEU A 136 5.38 21.26 -9.92
CA LEU A 136 4.98 22.45 -9.17
C LEU A 136 6.16 22.99 -8.35
N LEU A 137 6.19 24.30 -8.11
CA LEU A 137 7.18 24.91 -7.25
C LEU A 137 6.64 25.12 -5.83
N THR A 138 7.33 24.54 -4.87
CA THR A 138 7.24 24.95 -3.47
C THR A 138 8.07 26.22 -3.27
N THR A 139 7.51 27.19 -2.55
CA THR A 139 8.09 28.54 -2.42
C THR A 139 8.20 28.92 -0.95
N PRO A 140 9.03 29.92 -0.60
CA PRO A 140 9.05 30.49 0.74
C PRO A 140 7.68 30.97 1.23
N TYR A 141 6.77 31.37 0.33
CA TYR A 141 5.42 31.80 0.66
C TYR A 141 4.56 30.63 1.13
N HIS A 142 4.64 29.49 0.44
CA HIS A 142 3.99 28.25 0.87
C HIS A 142 4.50 27.81 2.25
N ALA A 143 5.82 27.85 2.47
CA ALA A 143 6.42 27.51 3.76
C ALA A 143 5.95 28.47 4.87
N ALA A 144 5.94 29.78 4.62
CA ALA A 144 5.46 30.78 5.57
C ALA A 144 3.98 30.58 5.92
N ALA A 145 3.12 30.36 4.92
CA ALA A 145 1.70 30.11 5.12
C ALA A 145 1.47 28.84 5.94
N ASN A 146 2.17 27.76 5.62
CA ASN A 146 2.08 26.50 6.35
C ASN A 146 2.43 26.68 7.83
N ARG A 147 3.54 27.37 8.10
CA ARG A 147 4.02 27.65 9.45
C ARG A 147 3.02 28.49 10.26
N ILE A 148 2.43 29.52 9.66
CA ILE A 148 1.41 30.35 10.31
C ILE A 148 0.16 29.53 10.63
N ARG A 149 -0.32 28.69 9.69
CA ARG A 149 -1.49 27.83 9.92
C ARG A 149 -1.24 26.83 11.05
N GLU A 150 -0.08 26.18 11.10
CA GLU A 150 0.28 25.30 12.20
C GLU A 150 0.37 26.05 13.54
N GLN A 151 0.92 27.27 13.56
CA GLN A 151 0.94 28.10 14.78
C GLN A 151 -0.48 28.42 15.25
N ARG A 152 -1.39 28.80 14.34
CA ARG A 152 -2.79 29.10 14.66
C ARG A 152 -3.57 27.90 15.17
N ARG A 153 -3.21 26.68 14.74
CA ARG A 153 -3.81 25.43 15.24
C ARG A 153 -3.41 25.10 16.69
N GLY A 154 -2.29 25.64 17.19
CA GLY A 154 -1.85 25.45 18.58
C GLY A 154 -1.67 23.97 18.96
N HIS A 155 -2.53 23.45 19.85
CA HIS A 155 -2.51 22.04 20.25
C HIS A 155 -3.12 21.10 19.19
N ALA A 156 -3.91 21.62 18.24
CA ALA A 156 -4.51 20.85 17.15
C ALA A 156 -3.63 20.85 15.88
N ARG A 157 -2.30 20.98 16.04
CA ARG A 157 -1.35 20.92 14.91
C ARG A 157 -1.45 19.59 14.19
N HIS A 158 -1.27 19.62 12.87
CA HIS A 158 -1.32 18.41 12.05
C HIS A 158 0.03 17.70 11.96
N GLY A 159 1.13 18.36 12.36
CA GLY A 159 2.47 17.78 12.31
C GLY A 159 3.20 18.03 10.99
N SER A 160 2.94 19.17 10.34
CA SER A 160 3.65 19.49 9.09
C SER A 160 5.16 19.63 9.33
N CYS A 161 5.97 19.33 8.31
CA CYS A 161 7.41 19.64 8.33
C CYS A 161 7.70 21.16 8.28
N GLY A 162 6.69 22.01 8.02
CA GLY A 162 6.87 23.46 7.94
C GLY A 162 7.54 23.92 6.64
N LEU A 163 7.45 23.09 5.59
CA LEU A 163 8.10 23.30 4.29
C LEU A 163 7.12 23.69 3.18
N GLY A 164 5.82 23.80 3.46
CA GLY A 164 4.86 24.33 2.49
C GLY A 164 4.33 23.35 1.44
N ILE A 165 4.57 22.04 1.61
CA ILE A 165 4.12 20.97 0.71
C ILE A 165 2.60 20.97 0.55
N GLY A 166 1.88 20.89 1.67
CA GLY A 166 0.41 20.97 1.67
C GLY A 166 -0.13 22.30 1.13
N GLU A 167 0.55 23.42 1.38
CA GLU A 167 0.13 24.71 0.82
C GLU A 167 0.38 24.79 -0.68
N THR A 168 1.44 24.16 -1.19
CA THR A 168 1.72 24.07 -2.62
C THR A 168 0.63 23.27 -3.33
N ALA A 169 0.31 22.08 -2.82
CA ALA A 169 -0.76 21.24 -3.37
C ALA A 169 -2.12 21.94 -3.28
N ARG A 170 -2.46 22.51 -2.11
CA ARG A 170 -3.71 23.24 -1.90
C ARG A 170 -3.85 24.43 -2.86
N TYR A 171 -2.79 25.22 -3.03
CA TYR A 171 -2.82 26.36 -3.95
C TYR A 171 -3.00 25.91 -5.40
N ALA A 172 -2.32 24.84 -5.82
CA ALA A 172 -2.46 24.31 -7.17
C ALA A 172 -3.86 23.76 -7.45
N LEU A 173 -4.52 23.15 -6.45
CA LEU A 173 -5.91 22.71 -6.58
C LEU A 173 -6.89 23.89 -6.68
N SER A 174 -6.68 24.96 -5.92
CA SER A 174 -7.57 26.13 -5.93
C SER A 174 -7.31 27.10 -7.08
N HIS A 175 -6.08 27.16 -7.59
CA HIS A 175 -5.65 28.09 -8.63
C HIS A 175 -4.73 27.39 -9.65
N PRO A 176 -5.23 26.38 -10.39
CA PRO A 176 -4.41 25.54 -11.26
C PRO A 176 -3.66 26.32 -12.36
N GLU A 177 -4.27 27.39 -12.89
CA GLU A 177 -3.65 28.20 -13.94
C GLU A 177 -2.53 29.12 -13.41
N ASP A 178 -2.55 29.47 -12.12
CA ASP A 178 -1.64 30.44 -11.50
C ASP A 178 -0.54 29.78 -10.67
N ALA A 179 -0.68 28.49 -10.36
CA ALA A 179 0.30 27.71 -9.64
C ALA A 179 1.67 27.77 -10.33
N PRO A 180 2.75 28.20 -9.66
CA PRO A 180 4.07 28.23 -10.27
C PRO A 180 4.60 26.81 -10.55
N THR A 181 5.20 26.63 -11.70
CA THR A 181 5.81 25.37 -12.19
C THR A 181 7.28 25.57 -12.53
N ALA A 182 8.05 24.49 -12.64
CA ALA A 182 9.45 24.54 -13.05
C ALA A 182 9.65 25.23 -14.42
N ALA A 183 8.68 25.14 -15.33
CA ALA A 183 8.69 25.85 -16.61
C ALA A 183 8.73 27.37 -16.44
N ASP A 184 8.04 27.91 -15.43
CA ASP A 184 7.94 29.35 -15.20
C ASP A 184 9.31 29.96 -14.86
N CYS A 185 10.22 29.18 -14.28
CA CYS A 185 11.60 29.61 -14.01
C CYS A 185 12.38 30.05 -15.26
N THR A 186 11.91 29.75 -16.47
CA THR A 186 12.55 30.20 -17.72
C THR A 186 12.13 31.60 -18.17
N GLY A 187 11.08 32.19 -17.58
CA GLY A 187 10.54 33.50 -17.99
C GLY A 187 10.37 34.46 -16.82
N GLU A 188 11.24 35.46 -16.72
CA GLU A 188 11.32 36.38 -15.57
C GLU A 188 10.01 37.10 -15.23
N GLY A 189 9.41 37.79 -16.20
CA GLY A 189 8.17 38.55 -15.96
C GLY A 189 7.00 37.66 -15.56
N ARG A 190 6.91 36.47 -16.17
CA ARG A 190 5.87 35.48 -15.85
C ARG A 190 6.05 34.90 -14.45
N LEU A 191 7.28 34.52 -14.10
CA LEU A 191 7.59 34.02 -12.75
C LEU A 191 7.33 35.08 -11.69
N LEU A 192 7.82 36.30 -11.88
CA LEU A 192 7.62 37.41 -10.94
C LEU A 192 6.14 37.70 -10.72
N GLY A 193 5.34 37.72 -11.80
CA GLY A 193 3.89 37.88 -11.71
C GLY A 193 3.24 36.78 -10.88
N ARG A 194 3.54 35.51 -11.16
CA ARG A 194 3.01 34.35 -10.41
C ARG A 194 3.40 34.38 -8.94
N LEU A 195 4.66 34.66 -8.62
CA LEU A 195 5.14 34.73 -7.24
C LEU A 195 4.50 35.90 -6.47
N THR A 196 4.28 37.04 -7.13
CA THR A 196 3.60 38.20 -6.53
C THR A 196 2.15 37.85 -6.21
N LEU A 197 1.41 37.31 -7.18
CA LEU A 197 0.02 36.89 -7.01
C LEU A 197 -0.12 35.79 -5.94
N LEU A 198 0.78 34.82 -5.93
CA LEU A 198 0.84 33.78 -4.90
C LEU A 198 0.99 34.38 -3.50
N ARG A 199 1.93 35.30 -3.32
CA ARG A 199 2.15 35.98 -2.03
C ARG A 199 0.92 36.77 -1.59
N GLU A 200 0.28 37.49 -2.51
CA GLU A 200 -0.91 38.28 -2.25
C GLU A 200 -2.08 37.40 -1.78
N ARG A 201 -2.41 36.35 -2.54
CA ARG A 201 -3.50 35.43 -2.21
C ARG A 201 -3.27 34.70 -0.89
N LEU A 202 -2.05 34.18 -0.67
CA LEU A 202 -1.75 33.50 0.60
C LEU A 202 -1.83 34.47 1.80
N ALA A 203 -1.41 35.72 1.64
CA ALA A 203 -1.53 36.71 2.69
C ALA A 203 -2.99 37.07 2.97
N GLU A 204 -3.81 37.24 1.93
CA GLU A 204 -5.24 37.48 2.01
C GLU A 204 -5.97 36.34 2.74
N GLU A 205 -5.74 35.09 2.35
CA GLU A 205 -6.32 33.91 3.00
C GLU A 205 -5.92 33.79 4.49
N LEU A 206 -4.77 34.34 4.86
CA LEU A 206 -4.29 34.38 6.23
C LEU A 206 -4.80 35.62 6.98
N GLY A 207 -5.46 36.58 6.32
CA GLY A 207 -5.89 37.84 6.93
C GLY A 207 -4.72 38.72 7.36
N ILE A 208 -3.62 38.69 6.61
CA ILE A 208 -2.43 39.53 6.84
C ILE A 208 -2.09 40.31 5.57
N THR A 209 -1.30 41.39 5.70
CA THR A 209 -0.79 42.07 4.51
C THR A 209 0.33 41.24 3.85
N PRO A 210 0.51 41.33 2.52
CA PRO A 210 1.59 40.61 1.84
C PRO A 210 2.97 40.90 2.44
N GLY A 211 3.21 42.14 2.85
CA GLY A 211 4.42 42.59 3.56
C GLY A 211 4.74 41.83 4.85
N ASN A 212 3.71 41.33 5.54
CA ASN A 212 3.84 40.63 6.82
C ASN A 212 3.99 39.11 6.69
N LEU A 213 3.89 38.54 5.48
CA LEU A 213 4.22 37.14 5.27
C LEU A 213 5.75 36.97 5.39
N PRO A 214 6.27 36.13 6.32
CA PRO A 214 7.70 36.03 6.62
C PRO A 214 8.46 35.25 5.53
N ALA A 215 8.64 35.89 4.38
CA ALA A 215 9.28 35.36 3.19
C ALA A 215 9.98 36.48 2.39
N PRO A 216 11.01 36.17 1.58
CA PRO A 216 11.69 37.16 0.76
C PRO A 216 10.76 37.83 -0.28
N PRO A 217 11.10 39.04 -0.76
CA PRO A 217 10.42 39.69 -1.87
C PRO A 217 10.31 38.78 -3.12
N PRO A 218 9.21 38.84 -3.89
CA PRO A 218 9.04 38.07 -5.13
C PRO A 218 10.17 38.25 -6.15
N ALA A 219 10.75 39.45 -6.25
CA ALA A 219 11.87 39.73 -7.15
C ALA A 219 13.13 38.92 -6.81
N ASP A 220 13.45 38.78 -5.51
CA ASP A 220 14.61 38.02 -5.05
C ASP A 220 14.41 36.52 -5.30
N CYS A 221 13.22 36.00 -4.99
CA CYS A 221 12.84 34.63 -5.30
C CYS A 221 12.90 34.35 -6.81
N ALA A 222 12.37 35.26 -7.64
CA ALA A 222 12.38 35.11 -9.10
C ALA A 222 13.81 35.04 -9.65
N THR A 223 14.71 35.87 -9.13
CA THR A 223 16.14 35.85 -9.49
C THR A 223 16.79 34.51 -9.13
N ALA A 224 16.57 34.01 -7.92
CA ALA A 224 17.12 32.73 -7.49
C ALA A 224 16.57 31.54 -8.30
N PHE A 225 15.28 31.55 -8.61
CA PHE A 225 14.60 30.47 -9.34
C PHE A 225 15.01 30.45 -10.82
N ARG A 226 15.29 31.62 -11.41
CA ARG A 226 15.94 31.72 -12.72
C ARG A 226 17.32 31.06 -12.72
N ALA A 227 18.15 31.38 -11.73
CA ALA A 227 19.48 30.76 -11.61
C ALA A 227 19.39 29.23 -11.48
N PHE A 228 18.35 28.71 -10.83
CA PHE A 228 18.05 27.28 -10.83
C PHE A 228 17.79 26.73 -12.25
N ALA A 229 16.94 27.39 -13.05
CA ALA A 229 16.66 26.95 -14.42
C ALA A 229 17.87 27.06 -15.37
N GLU A 230 18.84 27.90 -15.06
CA GLU A 230 20.12 28.00 -15.79
C GLU A 230 21.09 26.85 -15.43
N ARG A 231 20.93 26.22 -14.26
CA ARG A 231 21.79 25.12 -13.78
C ARG A 231 21.19 23.74 -13.99
N VAL A 232 19.87 23.62 -14.03
CA VAL A 232 19.17 22.33 -14.07
C VAL A 232 18.56 22.09 -15.44
N ARG A 233 18.66 20.84 -15.91
CA ARG A 233 18.03 20.46 -17.18
C ARG A 233 16.53 20.26 -16.98
N LEU A 234 15.75 21.23 -17.44
CA LEU A 234 14.31 21.13 -17.56
C LEU A 234 13.92 20.27 -18.78
N THR A 235 13.05 19.28 -18.60
CA THR A 235 12.77 18.26 -19.63
C THR A 235 11.37 18.35 -20.22
N ASP A 236 11.23 17.90 -21.47
CA ASP A 236 9.94 17.69 -22.15
C ASP A 236 9.22 16.41 -21.67
N ASP A 237 7.94 16.29 -22.01
CA ASP A 237 7.06 15.18 -21.65
C ASP A 237 7.55 13.82 -22.13
N ALA A 238 8.31 13.77 -23.23
CA ALA A 238 8.83 12.53 -23.79
C ALA A 238 10.15 12.08 -23.14
N HIS A 239 10.76 12.89 -22.27
CA HIS A 239 12.03 12.58 -21.62
C HIS A 239 11.96 11.32 -20.76
N LEU A 240 10.92 11.19 -19.93
CA LEU A 240 10.78 10.02 -19.06
C LEU A 240 10.68 8.73 -19.88
N GLY A 241 9.89 8.72 -20.96
CA GLY A 241 9.83 7.58 -21.87
C GLY A 241 11.20 7.24 -22.49
N ARG A 242 12.01 8.24 -22.84
CA ARG A 242 13.40 8.01 -23.30
C ARG A 242 14.27 7.40 -22.20
N LEU A 243 14.14 7.90 -20.96
CA LEU A 243 14.87 7.40 -19.80
C LEU A 243 14.55 5.93 -19.52
N LEU A 244 13.27 5.58 -19.48
CA LEU A 244 12.77 4.22 -19.24
C LEU A 244 13.18 3.23 -20.34
N ARG A 245 13.23 3.67 -21.60
CA ARG A 245 13.76 2.85 -22.70
C ARG A 245 15.26 2.60 -22.62
N THR A 246 16.02 3.50 -22.00
CA THR A 246 17.48 3.42 -21.94
C THR A 246 17.97 2.34 -20.97
N GLY A 247 17.31 2.17 -19.83
CA GLY A 247 17.67 1.14 -18.87
C GLY A 247 16.75 1.10 -17.65
N PRO A 248 16.99 0.16 -16.71
CA PRO A 248 16.21 0.05 -15.49
C PRO A 248 16.28 1.35 -14.69
N VAL A 249 15.18 1.71 -14.03
CA VAL A 249 15.12 2.86 -13.13
C VAL A 249 14.52 2.43 -11.82
N VAL A 250 14.84 3.16 -10.76
CA VAL A 250 14.19 3.02 -9.46
C VAL A 250 13.30 4.23 -9.23
N PHE A 251 11.99 4.02 -9.14
CA PHE A 251 11.06 5.01 -8.68
C PHE A 251 11.16 5.10 -7.16
N GLU A 252 11.58 6.24 -6.64
CA GLU A 252 11.80 6.48 -5.21
C GLU A 252 10.67 7.34 -4.65
N GLY A 253 9.81 6.71 -3.84
CA GLY A 253 8.70 7.36 -3.17
C GLY A 253 9.15 8.14 -1.94
N ALA A 254 8.41 9.18 -1.57
CA ALA A 254 8.58 9.97 -0.37
C ALA A 254 7.44 9.73 0.62
N GLN A 255 7.72 9.88 1.93
CA GLN A 255 6.79 9.56 3.04
C GLN A 255 6.31 8.10 2.97
N GLY A 256 5.22 7.74 3.65
CA GLY A 256 4.65 6.39 3.62
C GLY A 256 3.14 6.39 3.42
N VAL A 257 2.57 5.22 3.11
CA VAL A 257 1.16 5.03 2.75
C VAL A 257 0.21 5.44 3.88
N LEU A 258 0.62 5.27 5.14
CA LEU A 258 -0.23 5.66 6.28
C LEU A 258 -0.32 7.19 6.47
N LEU A 259 0.48 7.96 5.72
CA LEU A 259 0.39 9.42 5.61
C LEU A 259 -0.24 9.87 4.28
N ASP A 260 -0.64 8.97 3.40
CA ASP A 260 -1.15 9.29 2.06
C ASP A 260 -2.33 10.27 2.08
N GLU A 261 -2.43 11.11 1.04
CA GLU A 261 -3.47 12.12 0.97
C GLU A 261 -4.89 11.54 0.83
N TRP A 262 -5.04 10.35 0.25
CA TRP A 262 -6.31 9.66 0.02
C TRP A 262 -6.56 8.55 1.04
N HIS A 263 -5.50 7.83 1.42
CA HIS A 263 -5.59 6.63 2.25
C HIS A 263 -5.03 6.80 3.67
N GLY A 264 -4.27 7.86 3.94
CA GLY A 264 -3.70 8.09 5.25
C GLY A 264 -4.72 8.58 6.29
N PHE A 265 -4.27 8.65 7.55
CA PHE A 265 -5.12 9.01 8.70
C PHE A 265 -5.31 10.53 8.84
N HIS A 266 -6.28 11.07 8.10
CA HIS A 266 -6.62 12.50 8.07
C HIS A 266 -7.10 13.03 9.44
N PRO A 267 -6.63 14.20 9.91
CA PRO A 267 -5.89 15.25 9.18
C PRO A 267 -4.36 15.14 9.19
N TYR A 268 -3.81 14.08 9.80
CA TYR A 268 -2.37 13.90 10.00
C TYR A 268 -1.72 13.21 8.79
N THR A 269 -1.88 13.83 7.63
CA THR A 269 -1.49 13.29 6.32
C THR A 269 -0.60 14.28 5.56
N THR A 270 0.18 13.77 4.61
CA THR A 270 0.84 14.59 3.60
C THR A 270 -0.12 14.76 2.42
N TRP A 271 -0.09 15.93 1.78
CA TRP A 271 -0.88 16.21 0.57
C TRP A 271 -0.07 15.77 -0.65
N SER A 272 0.10 14.47 -0.75
CA SER A 272 0.79 13.79 -1.82
C SER A 272 0.33 12.33 -1.85
N THR A 273 0.16 11.80 -3.05
CA THR A 273 -0.06 10.37 -3.27
C THR A 273 1.26 9.64 -3.03
N THR A 274 1.36 8.86 -1.95
CA THR A 274 2.56 8.14 -1.51
C THR A 274 2.59 6.69 -1.97
N THR A 275 1.45 6.14 -2.42
CA THR A 275 1.30 4.79 -2.98
C THR A 275 2.07 4.60 -4.31
N PHE A 276 1.97 3.41 -4.91
CA PHE A 276 2.58 3.11 -6.22
C PHE A 276 1.94 3.88 -7.39
N ALA A 277 0.73 4.44 -7.21
CA ALA A 277 -0.12 4.95 -8.29
C ALA A 277 0.54 6.02 -9.18
N ASN A 278 1.29 6.96 -8.60
CA ASN A 278 1.97 7.99 -9.38
C ASN A 278 3.07 7.41 -10.28
N ALA A 279 3.88 6.48 -9.77
CA ALA A 279 4.91 5.82 -10.56
C ALA A 279 4.32 4.96 -11.68
N GLU A 280 3.20 4.29 -11.42
CA GLU A 280 2.47 3.51 -12.42
C GLU A 280 1.84 4.36 -13.50
N THR A 281 1.27 5.51 -13.13
CA THR A 281 0.77 6.49 -14.08
C THR A 281 1.90 6.98 -14.99
N LEU A 282 3.06 7.29 -14.42
CA LEU A 282 4.25 7.69 -15.17
C LEU A 282 4.74 6.59 -16.13
N LEU A 283 4.71 5.32 -15.69
CA LEU A 283 5.06 4.17 -16.53
C LEU A 283 4.08 3.99 -17.69
N ALA A 284 2.77 3.98 -17.40
CA ALA A 284 1.72 3.78 -18.38
C ALA A 284 1.74 4.83 -19.49
N GLU A 285 1.94 6.09 -19.14
CA GLU A 285 1.99 7.20 -20.10
C GLU A 285 3.30 7.27 -20.90
N SER A 286 4.36 6.59 -20.44
CA SER A 286 5.67 6.64 -21.09
C SER A 286 5.74 5.92 -22.44
N GLY A 287 4.69 5.15 -22.77
CA GLY A 287 4.62 4.33 -23.98
C GLY A 287 5.62 3.17 -24.00
N ALA A 288 6.23 2.84 -22.85
CA ALA A 288 7.15 1.72 -22.70
C ALA A 288 6.48 0.66 -21.79
N PRO A 289 5.88 -0.41 -22.36
CA PRO A 289 5.27 -1.47 -21.59
C PRO A 289 6.39 -2.33 -20.99
N ARG A 290 6.85 -1.94 -19.80
CA ARG A 290 7.73 -2.74 -18.96
C ARG A 290 7.11 -2.87 -17.60
N ALA A 291 7.16 -4.08 -17.07
CA ALA A 291 6.76 -4.33 -15.70
C ALA A 291 7.68 -3.55 -14.76
N ALA A 292 7.14 -3.18 -13.60
CA ALA A 292 7.94 -2.69 -12.50
C ALA A 292 7.61 -3.51 -11.25
N LEU A 293 8.65 -3.89 -10.52
CA LEU A 293 8.49 -4.55 -9.23
C LEU A 293 8.03 -3.53 -8.18
N ARG A 294 6.89 -3.76 -7.55
CA ARG A 294 6.40 -3.01 -6.39
C ARG A 294 7.11 -3.50 -5.13
N LEU A 295 8.05 -2.73 -4.63
CA LEU A 295 8.81 -3.01 -3.41
C LEU A 295 8.29 -2.15 -2.25
N GLY A 296 7.60 -2.80 -1.31
CA GLY A 296 7.15 -2.17 -0.06
C GLY A 296 8.28 -2.15 0.97
N VAL A 297 8.58 -1.00 1.56
CA VAL A 297 9.62 -0.85 2.59
C VAL A 297 8.98 -0.72 3.97
N LEU A 298 9.44 -1.54 4.90
CA LEU A 298 9.01 -1.55 6.29
C LEU A 298 10.22 -1.66 7.22
N ARG A 299 10.07 -1.18 8.44
CA ARG A 299 10.99 -1.45 9.54
C ARG A 299 10.49 -2.66 10.32
N SER A 300 11.35 -3.26 11.15
CA SER A 300 10.98 -4.29 12.15
C SER A 300 10.22 -3.71 13.36
N TYR A 301 9.96 -2.41 13.40
CA TYR A 301 9.17 -1.69 14.39
C TYR A 301 8.53 -0.46 13.75
N THR A 302 7.51 0.13 14.35
CA THR A 302 6.78 1.25 13.73
C THR A 302 7.25 2.58 14.30
N THR A 303 7.42 3.57 13.43
CA THR A 303 7.80 4.93 13.85
C THR A 303 6.86 5.95 13.26
N ARG A 304 6.65 7.05 13.98
CA ARG A 304 5.86 8.19 13.48
C ARG A 304 6.44 9.49 14.00
N HIS A 305 6.65 10.45 13.10
CA HIS A 305 6.84 11.82 13.53
C HIS A 305 5.50 12.51 13.78
N GLY A 306 5.43 13.22 14.90
CA GLY A 306 4.36 14.16 15.18
C GLY A 306 3.04 13.53 15.64
N PRO A 307 1.98 14.36 15.67
CA PRO A 307 0.66 13.95 16.12
C PRO A 307 -0.01 12.96 15.14
N GLY A 308 -1.11 12.38 15.61
CA GLY A 308 -1.92 11.41 14.89
C GLY A 308 -1.78 9.98 15.41
N PRO A 309 -2.53 9.02 14.83
CA PRO A 309 -2.58 7.65 15.34
C PRO A 309 -1.23 6.93 15.24
N LEU A 310 -0.83 6.32 16.34
CA LEU A 310 0.18 5.26 16.39
C LEU A 310 -0.29 4.30 17.49
N PRO A 311 -1.26 3.40 17.17
CA PRO A 311 -1.87 2.54 18.18
C PRO A 311 -0.86 1.71 18.95
N THR A 312 0.24 1.32 18.29
CA THR A 312 1.35 0.53 18.81
C THR A 312 2.42 1.34 19.54
N GLU A 313 2.20 2.64 19.78
CA GLU A 313 3.17 3.50 20.48
C GLU A 313 3.46 2.96 21.88
N ASP A 314 4.75 2.79 22.18
CA ASP A 314 5.23 2.43 23.50
C ASP A 314 6.42 3.33 23.87
N LYS A 315 6.22 4.16 24.89
CA LYS A 315 7.22 5.12 25.39
C LYS A 315 8.34 4.44 26.19
N ALA A 316 8.20 3.16 26.53
CA ALA A 316 9.25 2.38 27.15
C ALA A 316 10.27 1.84 26.13
N LEU A 317 9.95 1.88 24.83
CA LEU A 317 10.89 1.53 23.77
C LEU A 317 11.96 2.62 23.65
N ASP A 318 13.22 2.19 23.66
CA ASP A 318 14.40 3.04 23.49
C ASP A 318 15.28 2.46 22.38
N VAL A 319 14.84 2.64 21.13
CA VAL A 319 15.61 2.25 19.93
C VAL A 319 16.38 3.47 19.43
N PRO A 320 17.73 3.45 19.37
CA PRO A 320 18.52 4.60 18.98
C PRO A 320 18.30 5.05 17.53
N GLU A 321 18.02 6.34 17.36
CA GLU A 321 17.62 6.94 16.07
C GLU A 321 18.39 8.24 15.82
N PRO A 322 19.70 8.16 15.52
CA PRO A 322 20.60 9.32 15.51
C PRO A 322 20.27 10.38 14.45
N HIS A 323 19.49 10.01 13.44
CA HIS A 323 19.11 10.88 12.33
C HIS A 323 17.63 11.28 12.36
N ASN A 324 16.85 10.80 13.34
CA ASN A 324 15.42 11.11 13.48
C ASN A 324 15.19 11.77 14.84
N ALA A 325 15.24 13.10 14.86
CA ALA A 325 15.08 13.91 16.07
C ALA A 325 13.73 14.65 16.10
N THR A 326 13.30 15.10 17.28
CA THR A 326 12.12 15.97 17.43
C THR A 326 12.31 17.25 16.61
N GLY A 327 11.43 17.46 15.62
CA GLY A 327 11.43 18.64 14.77
C GLY A 327 10.53 19.74 15.33
N ARG A 328 10.91 21.01 15.19
CA ARG A 328 10.10 22.17 15.63
C ARG A 328 8.66 22.13 15.10
N TRP A 329 8.51 21.77 13.84
CA TRP A 329 7.23 21.77 13.13
C TRP A 329 6.56 20.41 13.16
N GLN A 330 7.32 19.38 12.81
CA GLN A 330 6.83 18.01 12.67
C GLN A 330 6.43 17.41 14.03
N GLY A 331 7.14 17.78 15.11
CA GLY A 331 6.92 17.26 16.45
C GLY A 331 7.83 16.09 16.80
N ASP A 332 7.44 15.37 17.86
CA ASP A 332 8.23 14.29 18.45
C ASP A 332 8.40 13.11 17.50
N PHE A 333 9.54 12.42 17.61
CA PHE A 333 9.72 11.11 17.00
C PHE A 333 9.20 10.04 17.96
N ARG A 334 8.17 9.29 17.54
CA ARG A 334 7.45 8.33 18.36
C ARG A 334 7.77 6.91 17.90
N LEU A 335 7.99 6.02 18.85
CA LEU A 335 8.33 4.62 18.64
C LEU A 335 7.15 3.73 19.05
N GLY A 336 6.95 2.65 18.29
CA GLY A 336 5.98 1.63 18.59
C GLY A 336 6.45 0.26 18.13
N HIS A 337 5.74 -0.77 18.59
CA HIS A 337 5.92 -2.14 18.14
C HIS A 337 5.65 -2.27 16.62
N PHE A 338 6.04 -3.39 16.01
CA PHE A 338 5.66 -3.64 14.61
C PHE A 338 4.14 -3.76 14.52
N ASP A 339 3.53 -3.03 13.59
CA ASP A 339 2.07 -2.87 13.53
C ASP A 339 1.45 -3.66 12.38
N THR A 340 1.17 -4.95 12.58
CA THR A 340 0.63 -5.82 11.52
C THR A 340 -0.68 -5.28 10.96
N VAL A 341 -1.57 -4.75 11.81
CA VAL A 341 -2.88 -4.25 11.40
C VAL A 341 -2.74 -3.04 10.48
N ALA A 342 -1.89 -2.06 10.82
CA ALA A 342 -1.65 -0.89 9.99
C ALA A 342 -0.90 -1.24 8.69
N HIS A 343 0.09 -2.14 8.76
CA HIS A 343 0.87 -2.51 7.57
C HIS A 343 0.06 -3.35 6.57
N ARG A 344 -0.85 -4.23 7.04
CA ARG A 344 -1.85 -4.89 6.17
C ARG A 344 -2.75 -3.87 5.47
N TYR A 345 -3.23 -2.89 6.21
CA TYR A 345 -4.02 -1.80 5.64
C TYR A 345 -3.26 -1.03 4.58
N ALA A 346 -1.99 -0.68 4.84
CA ALA A 346 -1.14 0.01 3.88
C ALA A 346 -0.90 -0.81 2.60
N LEU A 347 -0.70 -2.13 2.72
CA LEU A 347 -0.59 -3.01 1.55
C LEU A 347 -1.86 -2.96 0.70
N THR A 348 -3.04 -3.11 1.32
CA THR A 348 -4.32 -3.03 0.62
C THR A 348 -4.52 -1.65 -0.03
N ALA A 349 -4.25 -0.57 0.70
CA ALA A 349 -4.37 0.80 0.21
C ALA A 349 -3.41 1.11 -0.96
N ALA A 350 -2.22 0.50 -0.97
CA ALA A 350 -1.27 0.63 -2.05
C ALA A 350 -1.61 -0.23 -3.28
N GLY A 351 -2.61 -1.13 -3.18
CA GLY A 351 -2.95 -2.09 -4.24
C GLY A 351 -2.06 -3.33 -4.26
N GLY A 352 -1.46 -3.68 -3.12
CA GLY A 352 -0.51 -4.77 -2.93
C GLY A 352 0.95 -4.38 -3.20
N ALA A 353 1.87 -5.24 -2.78
CA ALA A 353 3.30 -5.16 -3.13
C ALA A 353 3.77 -6.56 -3.56
N ASP A 354 4.70 -6.61 -4.52
CA ASP A 354 5.24 -7.89 -5.00
C ASP A 354 6.22 -8.49 -4.00
N ALA A 355 6.92 -7.62 -3.27
CA ALA A 355 7.84 -8.03 -2.21
C ALA A 355 8.08 -6.91 -1.18
N LEU A 356 8.67 -7.30 -0.06
CA LEU A 356 9.09 -6.41 1.03
C LEU A 356 10.60 -6.21 1.08
N ALA A 357 10.99 -4.99 1.44
CA ALA A 357 12.30 -4.65 1.97
C ALA A 357 12.16 -4.36 3.47
N LEU A 358 12.64 -5.28 4.31
CA LEU A 358 12.63 -5.11 5.76
C LEU A 358 13.92 -4.49 6.26
N THR A 359 13.78 -3.37 6.96
CA THR A 359 14.89 -2.62 7.53
C THR A 359 14.93 -2.69 9.04
N HIS A 360 16.12 -2.42 9.58
CA HIS A 360 16.39 -2.50 11.01
C HIS A 360 16.12 -3.90 11.58
N LEU A 361 16.36 -4.97 10.81
CA LEU A 361 16.23 -6.34 11.32
C LEU A 361 17.27 -6.67 12.39
N ASP A 362 18.29 -5.84 12.56
CA ASP A 362 19.23 -5.89 13.69
C ASP A 362 18.68 -5.31 15.00
N ALA A 363 17.56 -4.56 14.96
CA ALA A 363 16.99 -3.92 16.14
C ALA A 363 16.36 -4.90 17.16
N PRO A 364 15.57 -5.92 16.77
CA PRO A 364 14.93 -6.81 17.73
C PRO A 364 15.92 -7.58 18.63
N ALA A 365 17.06 -8.01 18.07
CA ALA A 365 18.13 -8.65 18.83
C ALA A 365 18.75 -7.73 19.90
N ARG A 366 18.82 -6.41 19.62
CA ARG A 366 19.37 -5.40 20.53
C ARG A 366 18.33 -4.83 21.48
N HIS A 367 17.05 -4.92 21.12
CA HIS A 367 15.92 -4.37 21.86
C HIS A 367 14.86 -5.47 22.08
N PRO A 368 15.09 -6.40 23.02
CA PRO A 368 14.21 -7.56 23.25
C PRO A 368 12.81 -7.23 23.77
N ALA A 369 12.49 -5.95 23.98
CA ALA A 369 11.15 -5.47 24.30
C ALA A 369 10.27 -5.27 23.06
N LEU A 370 10.85 -5.26 21.85
CA LEU A 370 10.10 -5.15 20.61
C LEU A 370 9.18 -6.37 20.41
N ARG A 371 7.99 -6.13 19.87
CA ARG A 371 6.92 -7.12 19.65
C ARG A 371 6.26 -6.88 18.31
N LEU A 372 5.49 -7.84 17.84
CA LEU A 372 4.49 -7.69 16.77
C LEU A 372 3.11 -7.49 17.37
N ALA A 373 2.41 -6.43 16.97
CA ALA A 373 1.02 -6.20 17.30
C ALA A 373 0.12 -6.75 16.20
N GLU A 374 -0.68 -7.76 16.54
CA GLU A 374 -1.55 -8.49 15.61
C GLU A 374 -3.01 -8.01 15.65
N SER A 375 -3.38 -7.30 16.71
CA SER A 375 -4.68 -6.67 16.87
C SER A 375 -4.56 -5.37 17.65
N TYR A 376 -5.60 -4.56 17.59
CA TYR A 376 -5.80 -3.46 18.53
C TYR A 376 -6.93 -3.77 19.49
N GLU A 377 -6.92 -3.11 20.64
CA GLU A 377 -8.10 -2.93 21.47
C GLU A 377 -8.69 -1.55 21.17
N SER A 378 -9.93 -1.52 20.69
CA SER A 378 -10.66 -0.29 20.41
C SER A 378 -12.04 -0.36 21.05
N ASP A 379 -12.32 0.52 22.01
CA ASP A 379 -13.61 0.61 22.71
C ASP A 379 -14.08 -0.75 23.29
N GLY A 380 -13.15 -1.58 23.77
CA GLY A 380 -13.40 -2.91 24.36
C GLY A 380 -13.55 -4.05 23.36
N THR A 381 -13.41 -3.79 22.05
CA THR A 381 -13.50 -4.79 20.98
C THR A 381 -12.13 -4.99 20.32
N PRO A 382 -11.71 -6.23 20.05
CA PRO A 382 -10.50 -6.49 19.28
C PRO A 382 -10.68 -6.07 17.81
N LEU A 383 -9.72 -5.33 17.26
CA LEU A 383 -9.69 -4.89 15.88
C LEU A 383 -8.49 -5.52 15.16
N HIS A 384 -8.76 -6.44 14.25
CA HIS A 384 -7.72 -7.18 13.50
C HIS A 384 -7.41 -6.59 12.12
N ARG A 385 -8.28 -5.70 11.62
CA ARG A 385 -8.19 -5.13 10.28
C ARG A 385 -8.72 -3.70 10.29
N ILE A 386 -8.06 -2.79 9.58
CA ILE A 386 -8.61 -1.47 9.27
C ILE A 386 -9.34 -1.57 7.93
N THR A 387 -10.62 -1.24 7.92
CA THR A 387 -11.42 -1.17 6.69
C THR A 387 -11.09 0.11 5.93
N ALA A 388 -10.79 -0.04 4.64
CA ALA A 388 -10.55 1.10 3.77
C ALA A 388 -11.80 1.96 3.62
N VAL A 389 -11.60 3.27 3.70
CA VAL A 389 -12.64 4.27 3.47
C VAL A 389 -12.63 4.65 2.00
N ALA A 390 -13.81 4.89 1.42
CA ALA A 390 -13.94 5.37 0.06
C ALA A 390 -13.15 6.67 -0.14
N VAL A 391 -12.42 6.75 -1.27
CA VAL A 391 -11.66 7.96 -1.63
C VAL A 391 -12.63 9.14 -1.73
N GLY A 392 -12.26 10.26 -1.08
CA GLY A 392 -13.09 11.47 -1.04
C GLY A 392 -14.04 11.58 0.15
N ASP A 393 -14.32 10.51 0.90
CA ASP A 393 -15.10 10.59 2.15
C ASP A 393 -14.22 11.05 3.32
N LEU A 394 -14.02 12.37 3.41
CA LEU A 394 -13.20 12.98 4.45
C LEU A 394 -13.75 12.72 5.85
N ALA A 395 -15.07 12.74 6.02
CA ALA A 395 -15.71 12.57 7.32
C ALA A 395 -15.53 11.13 7.84
N ALA A 396 -15.62 10.12 6.97
CA ALA A 396 -15.32 8.75 7.35
C ALA A 396 -13.83 8.56 7.71
N ARG A 397 -12.90 9.22 7.00
CA ARG A 397 -11.48 9.20 7.36
C ARG A 397 -11.18 9.87 8.70
N GLU A 398 -11.87 10.96 9.02
CA GLU A 398 -11.77 11.60 10.34
C GLU A 398 -12.30 10.68 11.44
N ARG A 399 -13.43 9.99 11.22
CA ARG A 399 -13.97 8.99 12.17
C ARG A 399 -13.00 7.82 12.38
N LEU A 400 -12.44 7.28 11.30
CA LEU A 400 -11.42 6.24 11.37
C LEU A 400 -10.20 6.71 12.19
N THR A 401 -9.70 7.90 11.89
CA THR A 401 -8.55 8.50 12.59
C THR A 401 -8.85 8.71 14.08
N ALA A 402 -10.05 9.19 14.41
CA ALA A 402 -10.48 9.35 15.79
C ALA A 402 -10.56 8.02 16.54
N SER A 403 -11.01 6.95 15.88
CA SER A 403 -10.99 5.59 16.42
C SER A 403 -9.56 5.12 16.70
N LEU A 404 -8.66 5.22 15.72
CA LEU A 404 -7.27 4.80 15.84
C LEU A 404 -6.46 5.62 16.86
N LEU A 405 -6.84 6.87 17.16
CA LEU A 405 -6.24 7.65 18.25
C LEU A 405 -6.55 7.06 19.64
N ARG A 406 -7.71 6.41 19.80
CA ARG A 406 -8.11 5.75 21.04
C ARG A 406 -7.62 4.31 21.14
N ALA A 407 -7.36 3.68 19.99
CA ALA A 407 -6.85 2.32 19.92
C ALA A 407 -5.54 2.13 20.67
N ARG A 408 -5.36 0.94 21.23
CA ARG A 408 -4.16 0.47 21.93
C ARG A 408 -3.73 -0.89 21.35
N PRO A 409 -2.46 -1.32 21.51
CA PRO A 409 -2.10 -2.64 21.01
C PRO A 409 -2.86 -3.70 21.81
N GLY A 410 -3.48 -4.65 21.10
CA GLY A 410 -4.15 -5.80 21.69
C GLY A 410 -3.16 -6.95 21.86
N ARG A 411 -3.27 -7.97 21.01
CA ARG A 411 -2.35 -9.13 21.06
C ARG A 411 -0.95 -8.71 20.58
N LEU A 412 0.02 -8.86 21.48
CA LEU A 412 1.45 -8.70 21.20
C LEU A 412 2.15 -10.06 21.18
N THR A 413 2.92 -10.34 20.13
CA THR A 413 3.73 -11.56 20.00
C THR A 413 5.22 -11.25 19.91
N ASP A 414 6.03 -12.21 20.35
CA ASP A 414 7.49 -12.15 20.33
C ASP A 414 8.01 -13.24 19.37
N PRO A 415 8.53 -12.88 18.19
CA PRO A 415 9.19 -13.84 17.28
C PRO A 415 10.51 -14.39 17.83
N GLY A 416 11.01 -13.87 18.94
CA GLY A 416 12.32 -14.18 19.49
C GLY A 416 13.39 -13.18 19.04
N PRO A 417 14.66 -13.41 19.42
CA PRO A 417 15.74 -12.47 19.17
C PRO A 417 16.36 -12.60 17.77
N ASP A 418 16.03 -13.66 17.03
CA ASP A 418 16.64 -13.96 15.74
C ASP A 418 16.03 -13.12 14.62
N PRO A 419 16.82 -12.33 13.87
CA PRO A 419 16.32 -11.57 12.73
C PRO A 419 15.56 -12.40 11.70
N ASP A 420 15.96 -13.66 11.48
CA ASP A 420 15.27 -14.54 10.53
C ASP A 420 13.86 -14.88 11.01
N SER A 421 13.67 -15.10 12.31
CA SER A 421 12.33 -15.33 12.89
C SER A 421 11.44 -14.09 12.76
N TRP A 422 12.01 -12.89 12.86
CA TRP A 422 11.27 -11.64 12.60
C TRP A 422 10.89 -11.48 11.13
N ALA A 423 11.82 -11.76 10.23
CA ALA A 423 11.56 -11.75 8.79
C ALA A 423 10.42 -12.72 8.44
N ASP A 424 10.51 -13.97 8.88
CA ASP A 424 9.49 -14.98 8.61
C ASP A 424 8.12 -14.61 9.22
N ALA A 425 8.09 -14.16 10.47
CA ALA A 425 6.86 -13.74 11.14
C ALA A 425 6.19 -12.55 10.42
N ILE A 426 6.97 -11.55 9.97
CA ILE A 426 6.43 -10.41 9.21
C ILE A 426 5.95 -10.84 7.83
N ALA A 427 6.70 -11.69 7.13
CA ALA A 427 6.32 -12.20 5.82
C ALA A 427 5.02 -12.99 5.87
N GLU A 428 4.88 -13.86 6.87
CA GLU A 428 3.67 -14.62 7.15
C GLU A 428 2.50 -13.70 7.50
N ALA A 429 2.71 -12.78 8.45
CA ALA A 429 1.67 -11.86 8.90
C ALA A 429 1.17 -10.95 7.78
N LEU A 430 2.03 -10.54 6.85
CA LEU A 430 1.66 -9.68 5.73
C LEU A 430 1.35 -10.43 4.43
N HIS A 431 1.49 -11.75 4.42
CA HIS A 431 1.38 -12.60 3.24
C HIS A 431 2.16 -12.07 2.02
N THR A 432 3.33 -11.47 2.27
CA THR A 432 4.15 -10.83 1.23
C THR A 432 5.60 -11.27 1.39
N PRO A 433 6.26 -11.78 0.33
CA PRO A 433 7.62 -12.31 0.44
C PRO A 433 8.63 -11.20 0.70
N ILE A 434 9.72 -11.53 1.38
CA ILE A 434 10.84 -10.60 1.61
C ILE A 434 11.87 -10.75 0.49
N LEU A 435 12.10 -9.65 -0.23
CA LEU A 435 13.17 -9.56 -1.23
C LEU A 435 14.47 -9.03 -0.63
N LEU A 436 14.39 -8.09 0.32
CA LEU A 436 15.56 -7.39 0.84
C LEU A 436 15.52 -7.29 2.35
N GLU A 437 16.65 -7.56 2.98
CA GLU A 437 16.84 -7.49 4.42
C GLU A 437 17.98 -6.53 4.74
N SER A 438 17.78 -5.66 5.73
CA SER A 438 18.78 -4.67 6.14
C SER A 438 19.09 -4.78 7.62
N TYR A 439 20.37 -5.01 7.91
CA TYR A 439 20.93 -5.22 9.26
C TYR A 439 21.81 -4.05 9.75
N GLY A 440 21.69 -2.90 9.11
CA GLY A 440 22.45 -1.71 9.47
C GLY A 440 22.30 -0.60 8.42
N PRO A 441 23.05 0.51 8.53
CA PRO A 441 22.76 1.74 7.78
C PRO A 441 23.35 1.81 6.36
N THR A 442 24.43 1.07 6.08
CA THR A 442 25.11 1.10 4.77
C THR A 442 24.47 0.14 3.77
N ALA A 443 24.73 0.34 2.48
CA ALA A 443 24.31 -0.61 1.44
C ALA A 443 24.90 -2.02 1.62
N GLU A 444 26.11 -2.15 2.19
CA GLU A 444 26.73 -3.48 2.38
C GLU A 444 25.99 -4.34 3.42
N HIS A 445 25.19 -3.72 4.29
CA HIS A 445 24.34 -4.42 5.25
C HIS A 445 22.99 -4.87 4.68
N LYS A 446 22.80 -4.77 3.34
CA LYS A 446 21.56 -5.19 2.67
C LYS A 446 21.78 -6.47 1.88
N LEU A 447 21.04 -7.50 2.27
CA LEU A 447 21.04 -8.80 1.63
C LEU A 447 19.78 -8.92 0.74
N LEU A 448 19.95 -9.48 -0.45
CA LEU A 448 18.84 -9.80 -1.35
C LEU A 448 18.54 -11.30 -1.22
N ARG A 449 17.29 -11.64 -0.96
CA ARG A 449 16.78 -13.03 -0.99
C ARG A 449 16.37 -13.41 -2.41
N ALA A 450 16.44 -14.69 -2.73
CA ALA A 450 15.81 -15.22 -3.94
C ALA A 450 14.29 -15.26 -3.69
N LEU A 451 13.50 -14.76 -4.64
CA LEU A 451 12.04 -14.88 -4.56
C LEU A 451 11.62 -16.32 -4.93
N PRO A 452 10.59 -16.88 -4.27
CA PRO A 452 9.99 -18.14 -4.69
C PRO A 452 9.53 -18.06 -6.16
N PRO A 453 9.62 -19.15 -6.94
CA PRO A 453 9.25 -19.16 -8.37
C PRO A 453 7.81 -18.69 -8.65
N GLU A 454 6.92 -18.88 -7.70
CA GLU A 454 5.48 -18.54 -7.80
C GLU A 454 5.16 -17.11 -7.35
N ALA A 455 6.10 -16.42 -6.68
CA ALA A 455 5.86 -15.10 -6.07
C ALA A 455 6.25 -13.93 -6.97
N ALA A 456 7.02 -14.18 -8.03
CA ALA A 456 7.40 -13.15 -9.00
C ALA A 456 6.31 -13.01 -10.08
N THR A 457 5.14 -12.49 -9.71
CA THR A 457 4.16 -12.09 -10.72
C THR A 457 4.63 -10.79 -11.35
N ILE A 458 5.50 -10.90 -12.36
CA ILE A 458 5.82 -9.77 -13.24
C ILE A 458 4.51 -9.35 -13.87
N HIS A 459 4.02 -8.15 -13.56
CA HIS A 459 2.86 -7.59 -14.24
C HIS A 459 3.21 -7.34 -15.72
N SER A 460 3.04 -8.35 -16.56
CA SER A 460 3.13 -8.19 -18.00
C SER A 460 1.91 -7.39 -18.45
N MET A 461 2.13 -6.13 -18.83
CA MET A 461 1.15 -5.41 -19.63
C MET A 461 1.19 -5.98 -21.04
N SER A 462 0.24 -6.87 -21.36
CA SER A 462 0.05 -7.35 -22.73
C SER A 462 -0.36 -6.18 -23.62
N THR A 463 0.55 -5.80 -24.52
CA THR A 463 0.33 -4.89 -25.64
C THR A 463 -0.52 -5.56 -26.71
N GLU A 464 -1.82 -5.39 -26.64
CA GLU A 464 -2.68 -5.43 -27.83
C GLU A 464 -3.51 -4.15 -27.82
N GLU A 465 -2.94 -3.09 -28.40
CA GLU A 465 -3.62 -1.97 -29.08
C GLU A 465 -2.64 -0.81 -29.35
N ALA A 466 -1.47 -1.11 -29.92
CA ALA A 466 -0.56 -0.08 -30.43
C ALA A 466 0.09 -0.51 -31.75
N ALA A 467 -0.73 -0.84 -32.75
CA ALA A 467 -0.31 -0.83 -34.14
C ALA A 467 -1.53 -0.84 -35.08
N GLN A 468 -1.94 0.35 -35.55
CA GLN A 468 -2.18 0.67 -36.97
C GLN A 468 -3.07 1.92 -37.07
N GLY A 469 -2.53 2.95 -37.72
CA GLY A 469 -3.33 4.10 -38.12
C GLY A 469 -4.28 3.73 -39.24
N SER A 470 -5.56 4.03 -39.07
CA SER A 470 -6.51 4.37 -40.14
C SER A 470 -7.82 4.81 -39.52
N THR A 471 -8.35 5.89 -40.07
CA THR A 471 -9.61 6.56 -39.73
C THR A 471 -10.83 5.63 -39.76
N ALA A 472 -11.44 5.37 -38.61
CA ALA A 472 -12.87 5.07 -38.45
C ALA A 472 -13.23 5.00 -36.95
N GLU A 473 -14.27 5.72 -36.51
CA GLU A 473 -14.91 5.50 -35.22
C GLU A 473 -15.44 4.06 -35.16
N ALA A 474 -14.78 3.19 -34.39
CA ALA A 474 -15.32 1.86 -34.10
C ALA A 474 -16.51 2.03 -33.14
N THR A 475 -17.71 1.92 -33.67
CA THR A 475 -18.97 2.14 -32.95
C THR A 475 -19.32 0.99 -31.99
N TYR A 476 -18.59 -0.15 -32.01
CA TYR A 476 -18.85 -1.31 -31.16
C TYR A 476 -17.57 -2.10 -30.85
N GLY A 477 -17.43 -2.55 -29.58
CA GLY A 477 -16.31 -3.35 -29.08
C GLY A 477 -16.63 -3.98 -27.71
N PRO A 478 -15.86 -4.98 -27.23
CA PRO A 478 -16.05 -5.56 -25.91
C PRO A 478 -16.08 -4.46 -24.84
N HIS A 479 -16.94 -4.62 -23.84
CA HIS A 479 -17.09 -3.66 -22.75
C HIS A 479 -17.68 -2.28 -23.14
N SER A 480 -18.12 -2.01 -24.36
CA SER A 480 -18.69 -0.67 -24.69
C SER A 480 -20.14 -0.46 -24.21
N HIS A 481 -20.82 -1.51 -23.77
CA HIS A 481 -22.21 -1.45 -23.28
C HIS A 481 -22.35 -2.22 -21.96
N CYS A 482 -23.34 -1.83 -21.15
CA CYS A 482 -23.70 -2.50 -19.91
C CYS A 482 -24.10 -3.94 -20.22
N HIS A 483 -23.47 -4.88 -19.55
CA HIS A 483 -23.73 -6.31 -19.74
C HIS A 483 -25.16 -6.71 -19.30
N TRP A 484 -25.78 -5.91 -18.43
CA TRP A 484 -27.11 -6.15 -17.91
C TRP A 484 -28.22 -5.55 -18.79
N CYS A 485 -28.20 -4.23 -19.00
CA CYS A 485 -29.29 -3.55 -19.72
C CYS A 485 -28.96 -3.16 -21.16
N GLY A 486 -27.75 -3.44 -21.64
CA GLY A 486 -27.31 -3.08 -22.98
C GLY A 486 -27.09 -1.58 -23.22
N THR A 487 -27.22 -0.72 -22.20
CA THR A 487 -26.96 0.72 -22.35
C THR A 487 -25.48 0.97 -22.61
N ALA A 488 -25.16 1.72 -23.68
CA ALA A 488 -23.81 2.11 -24.00
C ALA A 488 -23.15 2.90 -22.85
N TYR A 489 -21.92 2.56 -22.51
CA TYR A 489 -21.13 3.41 -21.62
C TYR A 489 -20.67 4.66 -22.39
N PRO A 490 -20.57 5.83 -21.72
CA PRO A 490 -20.06 7.03 -22.37
C PRO A 490 -18.67 6.76 -22.97
N PRO A 491 -18.39 7.26 -24.20
CA PRO A 491 -17.08 7.14 -24.83
C PRO A 491 -15.97 7.61 -23.87
N GLY A 492 -14.96 6.76 -23.65
CA GLY A 492 -13.86 7.05 -22.71
C GLY A 492 -14.01 6.43 -21.31
N THR A 493 -15.06 5.65 -21.04
CA THR A 493 -15.19 4.89 -19.79
C THR A 493 -14.24 3.68 -19.77
N VAL A 494 -13.05 3.86 -19.18
CA VAL A 494 -11.96 2.84 -19.14
C VAL A 494 -11.68 2.24 -17.75
N ALA A 495 -12.26 2.81 -16.69
CA ALA A 495 -12.04 2.38 -15.31
C ALA A 495 -13.03 1.30 -14.85
N TRP A 496 -12.60 0.44 -13.93
CA TRP A 496 -13.42 -0.57 -13.24
C TRP A 496 -13.32 -0.33 -11.71
N PRO A 497 -14.37 -0.64 -10.92
CA PRO A 497 -15.71 -0.97 -11.38
C PRO A 497 -16.38 0.21 -12.10
N ARG A 498 -17.35 -0.10 -12.96
CA ARG A 498 -18.07 0.91 -13.73
C ARG A 498 -19.56 0.79 -13.54
N THR A 499 -20.18 1.94 -13.30
CA THR A 499 -21.62 2.05 -13.08
C THR A 499 -22.31 2.37 -14.39
N CYS A 500 -23.27 1.54 -14.78
CA CYS A 500 -24.08 1.77 -15.98
C CYS A 500 -24.90 3.06 -15.83
N PRO A 501 -24.84 4.00 -16.78
CA PRO A 501 -25.65 5.21 -16.71
C PRO A 501 -27.15 4.95 -16.96
N GLY A 502 -27.51 3.80 -17.53
CA GLY A 502 -28.90 3.45 -17.84
C GLY A 502 -29.63 2.71 -16.71
N CYS A 503 -28.97 1.76 -16.05
CA CYS A 503 -29.58 0.92 -15.03
C CYS A 503 -28.84 0.91 -13.68
N SER A 504 -27.78 1.71 -13.54
CA SER A 504 -26.92 1.78 -12.35
C SER A 504 -26.17 0.49 -11.99
N GLU A 505 -26.21 -0.53 -12.85
CA GLU A 505 -25.48 -1.79 -12.66
C GLU A 505 -23.97 -1.59 -12.61
N ILE A 506 -23.31 -2.20 -11.63
CA ILE A 506 -21.87 -2.04 -11.40
C ILE A 506 -21.14 -3.27 -11.94
N SER A 507 -20.42 -3.10 -13.05
CA SER A 507 -19.62 -4.19 -13.63
C SER A 507 -18.19 -4.15 -13.07
N TYR A 508 -17.63 -5.32 -12.72
CA TYR A 508 -16.25 -5.51 -12.24
C TYR A 508 -15.41 -6.32 -13.25
N ARG A 509 -14.08 -6.29 -13.11
CA ARG A 509 -13.16 -6.92 -14.08
C ARG A 509 -12.91 -8.43 -13.86
N ASN A 510 -13.10 -8.97 -12.64
CA ASN A 510 -13.03 -10.40 -12.29
C ASN A 510 -13.90 -10.69 -11.04
N PRO A 511 -14.47 -11.91 -10.86
CA PRO A 511 -15.32 -12.25 -9.70
C PRO A 511 -14.52 -12.67 -8.46
N LEU A 512 -15.07 -12.40 -7.26
CA LEU A 512 -14.47 -12.73 -5.96
C LEU A 512 -14.91 -14.14 -5.49
N PRO A 513 -14.00 -15.06 -5.11
CA PRO A 513 -14.38 -16.40 -4.66
C PRO A 513 -14.93 -16.41 -3.22
N VAL A 514 -16.01 -17.16 -3.01
CA VAL A 514 -16.72 -17.37 -1.73
C VAL A 514 -16.88 -18.87 -1.54
N VAL A 515 -16.76 -19.37 -0.32
CA VAL A 515 -17.00 -20.79 0.02
C VAL A 515 -18.29 -20.94 0.82
N VAL A 516 -18.96 -22.07 0.62
CA VAL A 516 -20.21 -22.40 1.31
C VAL A 516 -20.18 -23.87 1.73
N THR A 517 -20.49 -24.14 2.99
CA THR A 517 -20.36 -25.48 3.58
C THR A 517 -21.72 -26.15 3.79
N LEU A 518 -21.88 -27.36 3.24
CA LEU A 518 -22.98 -28.28 3.51
C LEU A 518 -22.52 -29.32 4.53
N LEU A 519 -23.16 -29.33 5.70
CA LEU A 519 -22.94 -30.36 6.71
C LEU A 519 -24.24 -31.15 6.95
N PRO A 520 -24.31 -32.41 6.51
CA PRO A 520 -25.43 -33.29 6.81
C PRO A 520 -25.43 -33.77 8.26
N VAL A 521 -26.63 -33.85 8.84
CA VAL A 521 -26.84 -34.26 10.23
C VAL A 521 -27.92 -35.32 10.29
N ASP A 522 -27.58 -36.47 10.87
CA ASP A 522 -28.51 -37.54 11.18
C ASP A 522 -29.26 -37.18 12.47
N VAL A 523 -30.59 -37.10 12.37
CA VAL A 523 -31.47 -36.73 13.48
C VAL A 523 -32.20 -37.95 14.04
N PRO A 524 -32.61 -37.95 15.33
CA PRO A 524 -33.19 -39.15 15.99
C PRO A 524 -34.48 -39.70 15.36
N ASP A 525 -35.16 -38.91 14.53
CA ASP A 525 -36.37 -39.32 13.79
C ASP A 525 -36.04 -40.14 12.52
N GLY A 526 -34.76 -40.37 12.23
CA GLY A 526 -34.28 -41.16 11.09
C GLY A 526 -34.12 -40.36 9.80
N GLU A 527 -34.41 -39.06 9.81
CA GLU A 527 -34.17 -38.18 8.69
C GLU A 527 -32.73 -37.64 8.68
N ARG A 528 -32.33 -37.09 7.53
CA ARG A 528 -31.08 -36.31 7.42
C ARG A 528 -31.40 -34.88 7.07
N ARG A 529 -30.78 -33.95 7.79
CA ARG A 529 -30.96 -32.50 7.63
C ARG A 529 -29.64 -31.81 7.35
N LEU A 530 -29.67 -30.56 6.90
CA LEU A 530 -28.45 -29.77 6.67
C LEU A 530 -28.30 -28.68 7.72
N VAL A 531 -27.07 -28.45 8.20
CA VAL A 531 -26.78 -27.31 9.07
C VAL A 531 -26.90 -26.00 8.29
N VAL A 532 -27.66 -25.05 8.83
CA VAL A 532 -27.77 -23.67 8.34
C VAL A 532 -27.63 -22.71 9.50
N ILE A 533 -27.23 -21.47 9.23
CA ILE A 533 -27.14 -20.40 10.22
C ILE A 533 -28.21 -19.36 9.97
N ARG A 534 -28.64 -18.64 11.01
CA ARG A 534 -29.41 -17.40 10.81
C ARG A 534 -28.48 -16.21 10.92
N ARG A 535 -28.42 -15.44 9.85
CA ARG A 535 -27.47 -14.32 9.71
C ARG A 535 -27.87 -13.14 10.60
N THR A 536 -26.93 -12.58 11.36
CA THR A 536 -27.08 -11.29 12.07
C THR A 536 -26.39 -10.15 11.31
N ILE A 537 -25.87 -10.44 10.12
CA ILE A 537 -25.19 -9.51 9.21
C ILE A 537 -25.86 -9.48 7.83
N GLU A 538 -25.68 -8.39 7.09
CA GLU A 538 -26.10 -8.29 5.68
C GLU A 538 -25.05 -8.90 4.73
N PRO A 539 -25.43 -9.38 3.53
CA PRO A 539 -26.78 -9.47 3.00
C PRO A 539 -27.59 -10.60 3.64
N GLY A 540 -28.91 -10.44 3.80
CA GLY A 540 -29.81 -11.49 4.29
C GLY A 540 -29.97 -11.54 5.81
N HIS A 541 -29.84 -10.40 6.48
CA HIS A 541 -30.05 -10.29 7.93
C HIS A 541 -31.40 -10.92 8.37
N GLY A 542 -31.36 -11.82 9.35
CA GLY A 542 -32.51 -12.53 9.90
C GLY A 542 -32.99 -13.74 9.09
N LEU A 543 -32.40 -14.00 7.93
CA LEU A 543 -32.71 -15.14 7.06
C LEU A 543 -31.74 -16.31 7.30
N LEU A 544 -32.14 -17.52 6.90
CA LEU A 544 -31.31 -18.73 7.01
C LEU A 544 -30.39 -18.87 5.81
N ALA A 545 -29.13 -19.22 6.00
CA ALA A 545 -28.17 -19.52 4.94
C ALA A 545 -27.27 -20.69 5.35
N PHE A 546 -26.63 -21.36 4.38
CA PHE A 546 -25.49 -22.21 4.72
C PHE A 546 -24.36 -21.36 5.29
N PRO A 547 -23.57 -21.94 6.20
CA PRO A 547 -22.39 -21.27 6.68
C PRO A 547 -21.36 -21.09 5.56
N GLY A 548 -20.68 -19.95 5.53
CA GLY A 548 -19.76 -19.63 4.45
C GLY A 548 -19.35 -18.17 4.37
N GLY A 549 -18.18 -17.95 3.79
CA GLY A 549 -17.56 -16.63 3.66
C GLY A 549 -16.46 -16.62 2.62
N TYR A 550 -15.62 -15.59 2.64
CA TYR A 550 -14.60 -15.39 1.62
C TYR A 550 -13.43 -16.35 1.81
N VAL A 551 -12.76 -16.70 0.71
CA VAL A 551 -11.49 -17.42 0.78
C VAL A 551 -10.39 -16.41 1.07
N ASP A 552 -9.76 -16.53 2.23
CA ASP A 552 -8.60 -15.73 2.61
C ASP A 552 -7.37 -16.11 1.77
N HIS A 553 -6.43 -15.19 1.64
CA HIS A 553 -5.24 -15.41 0.84
C HIS A 553 -4.30 -16.42 1.51
N GLY A 554 -4.06 -17.55 0.84
CA GLY A 554 -3.14 -18.60 1.30
C GLY A 554 -3.82 -19.79 1.97
N GLU A 555 -5.13 -19.74 2.20
CA GLU A 555 -5.92 -20.92 2.54
C GLU A 555 -6.47 -21.60 1.29
N SER A 556 -6.55 -22.93 1.33
CA SER A 556 -7.35 -23.69 0.39
C SER A 556 -8.84 -23.42 0.62
N TRP A 557 -9.66 -23.57 -0.42
CA TRP A 557 -11.11 -23.41 -0.29
C TRP A 557 -11.70 -24.41 0.71
N GLN A 558 -11.10 -25.58 0.91
CA GLN A 558 -11.49 -26.52 1.97
C GLN A 558 -11.18 -25.98 3.38
N GLN A 559 -10.00 -25.38 3.57
CA GLN A 559 -9.64 -24.73 4.84
C GLN A 559 -10.60 -23.57 5.15
N ALA A 560 -10.94 -22.77 4.14
CA ALA A 560 -11.94 -21.72 4.25
C ALA A 560 -13.31 -22.28 4.68
N CYS A 561 -13.79 -23.36 4.05
CA CYS A 561 -15.05 -24.02 4.42
C CYS A 561 -15.10 -24.47 5.89
N VAL A 562 -14.01 -25.03 6.43
CA VAL A 562 -13.93 -25.45 7.85
C VAL A 562 -13.87 -24.23 8.77
N ARG A 563 -13.06 -23.23 8.43
CA ARG A 563 -12.90 -22.00 9.22
C ARG A 563 -14.25 -21.29 9.37
N GLU A 564 -14.92 -21.02 8.26
CA GLU A 564 -16.23 -20.35 8.23
C GLU A 564 -17.28 -21.18 9.00
N LEU A 565 -17.31 -22.50 8.81
CA LEU A 565 -18.19 -23.37 9.59
C LEU A 565 -17.93 -23.23 11.10
N GLN A 566 -16.66 -23.23 11.52
CA GLN A 566 -16.30 -23.11 12.93
C GLN A 566 -16.64 -21.73 13.49
N GLU A 567 -16.36 -20.66 12.76
CA GLU A 567 -16.62 -19.27 13.16
C GLU A 567 -18.12 -19.01 13.33
N GLU A 568 -18.95 -19.50 12.41
CA GLU A 568 -20.39 -19.22 12.40
C GLU A 568 -21.24 -20.21 13.22
N THR A 569 -20.71 -21.40 13.55
CA THR A 569 -21.49 -22.47 14.23
C THR A 569 -20.81 -23.08 15.45
N GLY A 570 -19.49 -22.89 15.61
CA GLY A 570 -18.67 -23.61 16.59
C GLY A 570 -18.37 -25.06 16.22
N ILE A 571 -18.86 -25.57 15.08
CA ILE A 571 -18.66 -26.95 14.64
C ILE A 571 -17.28 -27.11 14.01
N VAL A 572 -16.45 -28.02 14.53
CA VAL A 572 -15.10 -28.30 14.02
C VAL A 572 -15.13 -29.45 13.01
N ALA A 573 -14.43 -29.31 11.88
CA ALA A 573 -14.27 -30.34 10.87
C ALA A 573 -12.83 -30.42 10.33
N ASP A 574 -12.50 -31.45 9.57
CA ASP A 574 -11.20 -31.56 8.89
C ASP A 574 -11.36 -31.11 7.43
N ALA A 575 -10.42 -30.28 6.95
CA ALA A 575 -10.41 -29.80 5.57
C ALA A 575 -10.23 -30.95 4.56
N ALA A 576 -9.59 -32.06 4.97
CA ALA A 576 -9.43 -33.25 4.15
C ALA A 576 -10.75 -33.98 3.85
N ASP A 577 -11.79 -33.74 4.66
CA ASP A 577 -13.09 -34.40 4.53
C ASP A 577 -14.04 -33.67 3.55
N ILE A 578 -13.65 -32.50 3.06
CA ILE A 578 -14.52 -31.66 2.21
C ILE A 578 -14.42 -32.09 0.75
N THR A 579 -15.59 -32.37 0.17
CA THR A 579 -15.73 -32.66 -1.26
C THR A 579 -16.48 -31.54 -1.98
N LEU A 580 -15.96 -31.05 -3.10
CA LEU A 580 -16.65 -30.03 -3.90
C LEU A 580 -17.88 -30.66 -4.56
N VAL A 581 -19.07 -30.11 -4.30
CA VAL A 581 -20.32 -30.63 -4.85
C VAL A 581 -20.95 -29.74 -5.91
N SER A 582 -20.67 -28.43 -5.84
CA SER A 582 -21.16 -27.49 -6.84
C SER A 582 -20.29 -26.26 -6.86
N THR A 583 -20.32 -25.56 -8.00
CA THR A 583 -19.86 -24.18 -8.11
C THR A 583 -20.99 -23.37 -8.71
N ASP A 584 -21.32 -22.25 -8.09
CA ASP A 584 -22.39 -21.38 -8.58
C ASP A 584 -21.91 -19.93 -8.55
N SER A 585 -22.52 -19.08 -9.35
CA SER A 585 -22.28 -17.65 -9.29
C SER A 585 -23.55 -16.96 -8.81
N ASP A 586 -23.39 -15.86 -8.11
CA ASP A 586 -24.56 -15.03 -7.81
C ASP A 586 -25.18 -14.51 -9.12
N ALA A 587 -26.45 -14.13 -9.09
CA ALA A 587 -27.18 -13.74 -10.28
C ALA A 587 -26.57 -12.51 -11.02
N ALA A 588 -25.72 -11.74 -10.31
CA ALA A 588 -24.98 -10.60 -10.84
C ALA A 588 -23.53 -10.94 -11.28
N GLY A 589 -23.06 -12.18 -11.07
CA GLY A 589 -21.72 -12.63 -11.44
C GLY A 589 -20.57 -11.95 -10.69
N GLY A 590 -20.85 -11.32 -9.54
CA GLY A 590 -19.87 -10.68 -8.67
C GLY A 590 -19.09 -11.67 -7.80
N PHE A 591 -19.66 -12.85 -7.54
CA PHE A 591 -19.05 -13.88 -6.70
C PHE A 591 -19.03 -15.26 -7.39
N LEU A 592 -17.96 -16.01 -7.14
CA LEU A 592 -17.87 -17.44 -7.45
C LEU A 592 -17.98 -18.25 -6.16
N CYS A 593 -19.14 -18.85 -5.93
CA CYS A 593 -19.42 -19.68 -4.76
C CYS A 593 -18.97 -21.13 -4.98
N LEU A 594 -18.10 -21.64 -4.11
CA LEU A 594 -17.63 -23.02 -4.08
C LEU A 594 -18.36 -23.77 -2.95
N PHE A 595 -19.16 -24.79 -3.29
CA PHE A 595 -19.94 -25.55 -2.31
C PHE A 595 -19.20 -26.81 -1.89
N GLY A 596 -18.75 -26.85 -0.63
CA GLY A 596 -18.11 -28.01 0.00
C GLY A 596 -19.09 -28.84 0.79
N LEU A 597 -19.08 -30.16 0.61
CA LEU A 597 -19.87 -31.12 1.38
C LEU A 597 -18.98 -31.89 2.36
N LEU A 598 -19.37 -31.89 3.62
CA LEU A 598 -18.76 -32.67 4.70
C LEU A 598 -19.47 -34.02 4.91
N PRO A 599 -18.81 -35.02 5.52
CA PRO A 599 -19.46 -36.25 5.94
C PRO A 599 -20.61 -36.01 6.92
N ALA A 600 -21.63 -36.87 6.87
CA ALA A 600 -22.75 -36.81 7.80
C ALA A 600 -22.28 -37.04 9.25
N ARG A 601 -22.93 -36.35 10.20
CA ARG A 601 -22.67 -36.48 11.65
C ARG A 601 -23.96 -36.71 12.42
N ASP A 602 -23.88 -37.38 13.55
CA ASP A 602 -25.02 -37.49 14.46
C ASP A 602 -25.27 -36.15 15.17
N LEU A 603 -26.55 -35.77 15.33
CA LEU A 603 -26.92 -34.53 16.04
C LEU A 603 -26.33 -34.45 17.46
N ALA A 604 -26.18 -35.61 18.12
CA ALA A 604 -25.63 -35.70 19.46
C ALA A 604 -24.14 -35.28 19.56
N ASP A 605 -23.41 -35.30 18.44
CA ASP A 605 -21.99 -34.98 18.37
C ASP A 605 -21.72 -33.50 18.05
N LEU A 606 -22.77 -32.72 17.77
CA LEU A 606 -22.64 -31.30 17.48
C LEU A 606 -22.60 -30.45 18.77
N PRO A 607 -21.75 -29.41 18.83
CA PRO A 607 -21.79 -28.42 19.92
C PRO A 607 -23.16 -27.74 19.99
N PRO A 608 -23.60 -27.28 21.17
CA PRO A 608 -24.88 -26.59 21.30
C PRO A 608 -24.95 -25.38 20.37
N SER A 609 -26.12 -25.15 19.77
CA SER A 609 -26.38 -23.95 18.97
C SER A 609 -26.39 -22.72 19.86
N VAL A 610 -25.42 -21.83 19.66
CA VAL A 610 -25.22 -20.58 20.39
C VAL A 610 -24.94 -19.45 19.39
N ALA A 611 -25.30 -18.23 19.77
CA ALA A 611 -25.02 -17.06 18.96
C ALA A 611 -23.50 -16.81 18.83
N THR A 612 -23.09 -16.36 17.65
CA THR A 612 -21.73 -15.93 17.30
C THR A 612 -21.76 -14.44 16.92
N ASP A 613 -20.62 -13.90 16.49
CA ASP A 613 -20.55 -12.51 16.02
C ASP A 613 -21.35 -12.29 14.72
N GLU A 614 -21.57 -13.35 13.92
CA GLU A 614 -22.18 -13.26 12.58
C GLU A 614 -23.52 -13.99 12.46
N THR A 615 -23.87 -14.80 13.47
CA THR A 615 -25.07 -15.64 13.47
C THR A 615 -25.76 -15.66 14.83
N ASP A 616 -27.08 -15.86 14.86
CA ASP A 616 -27.81 -16.05 16.13
C ASP A 616 -27.81 -17.51 16.62
N GLY A 617 -27.08 -18.37 15.89
CA GLY A 617 -27.00 -19.81 16.10
C GLY A 617 -27.17 -20.59 14.79
N TRP A 618 -26.92 -21.89 14.89
CA TRP A 618 -27.16 -22.85 13.82
C TRP A 618 -28.49 -23.60 14.02
N TYR A 619 -29.09 -24.02 12.91
CA TYR A 619 -30.38 -24.69 12.80
C TYR A 619 -30.27 -25.85 11.79
N LEU A 620 -31.31 -26.68 11.72
CA LEU A 620 -31.39 -27.79 10.79
C LEU A 620 -32.42 -27.50 9.70
N ALA A 621 -31.96 -27.38 8.47
CA ALA A 621 -32.79 -27.20 7.28
C ALA A 621 -33.31 -28.55 6.75
N THR A 622 -34.56 -28.53 6.29
CA THR A 622 -35.19 -29.59 5.49
C THR A 622 -35.29 -29.15 4.01
N SER A 623 -35.73 -30.05 3.13
CA SER A 623 -35.96 -29.74 1.70
C SER A 623 -36.94 -28.58 1.47
N ALA A 624 -37.84 -28.32 2.41
CA ALA A 624 -38.80 -27.22 2.37
C ALA A 624 -38.26 -25.89 2.94
N THR A 625 -37.03 -25.86 3.46
CA THR A 625 -36.46 -24.67 4.11
C THR A 625 -35.98 -23.66 3.08
N ALA A 626 -36.59 -22.48 3.06
CA ALA A 626 -36.16 -21.37 2.21
C ALA A 626 -34.89 -20.72 2.76
N LEU A 627 -33.88 -20.54 1.90
CA LEU A 627 -32.61 -19.92 2.25
C LEU A 627 -32.50 -18.51 1.67
N ALA A 628 -31.72 -17.66 2.33
CA ALA A 628 -31.50 -16.25 2.03
C ALA A 628 -31.05 -16.01 0.59
N PHE A 629 -30.31 -16.97 0.03
CA PHE A 629 -29.76 -16.90 -1.31
C PHE A 629 -30.41 -17.96 -2.22
N PRO A 630 -30.90 -17.58 -3.42
CA PRO A 630 -31.49 -18.53 -4.37
C PRO A 630 -30.55 -19.68 -4.75
N PHE A 631 -29.25 -19.42 -4.83
CA PHE A 631 -28.24 -20.43 -5.15
C PHE A 631 -28.00 -21.41 -3.98
N HIS A 632 -28.07 -20.96 -2.71
CA HIS A 632 -28.11 -21.88 -1.56
C HIS A 632 -29.34 -22.78 -1.63
N THR A 633 -30.50 -22.21 -1.95
CA THR A 633 -31.75 -22.98 -2.09
C THR A 633 -31.64 -24.05 -3.17
N ARG A 634 -31.04 -23.73 -4.33
CA ARG A 634 -30.79 -24.71 -5.41
C ARG A 634 -29.89 -25.85 -4.96
N VAL A 635 -28.73 -25.54 -4.38
CA VAL A 635 -27.76 -26.55 -3.94
C VAL A 635 -28.34 -27.43 -2.82
N SER A 636 -29.12 -26.83 -1.91
CA SER A 636 -29.88 -27.56 -0.88
C SER A 636 -30.85 -28.56 -1.51
N HIS A 637 -31.66 -28.11 -2.48
CA HIS A 637 -32.61 -28.98 -3.17
C HIS A 637 -31.92 -30.13 -3.92
N SER A 638 -30.86 -29.85 -4.68
CA SER A 638 -30.04 -30.86 -5.37
C SER A 638 -29.46 -31.91 -4.41
N TRP A 639 -29.09 -31.51 -3.19
CA TRP A 639 -28.64 -32.46 -2.17
C TRP A 639 -29.79 -33.36 -1.70
N PHE A 640 -30.96 -32.79 -1.37
CA PHE A 640 -32.13 -33.56 -0.94
C PHE A 640 -32.70 -34.48 -2.04
N THR A 641 -32.58 -34.13 -3.32
CA THR A 641 -32.99 -34.99 -4.44
C THR A 641 -31.98 -36.08 -4.79
N GLY A 642 -30.85 -36.12 -4.07
CA GLY A 642 -29.83 -37.16 -4.23
C GLY A 642 -28.88 -36.97 -5.41
N GLU A 643 -28.80 -35.77 -6.00
CA GLU A 643 -27.90 -35.50 -7.13
C GLU A 643 -26.42 -35.72 -6.77
N TYR A 644 -26.06 -35.53 -5.49
CA TYR A 644 -24.69 -35.73 -4.98
C TYR A 644 -24.44 -37.14 -4.40
N ALA A 645 -25.39 -38.08 -4.48
CA ALA A 645 -25.28 -39.41 -3.87
C ALA A 645 -24.09 -40.24 -4.40
N HIS A 646 -23.62 -39.93 -5.62
CA HIS A 646 -22.48 -40.59 -6.25
C HIS A 646 -21.12 -40.27 -5.59
N LEU A 647 -21.06 -39.26 -4.71
CA LEU A 647 -19.84 -38.82 -4.02
C LEU A 647 -19.59 -39.56 -2.70
N GLY A 648 -20.20 -40.73 -2.51
CA GLY A 648 -19.93 -41.64 -1.38
C GLY A 648 -20.70 -41.31 -0.10
N GLN A 649 -21.60 -40.32 -0.13
CA GLN A 649 -22.51 -40.02 0.97
C GLN A 649 -23.93 -40.45 0.56
N ALA A 650 -24.53 -41.39 1.29
CA ALA A 650 -25.90 -41.83 1.02
C ALA A 650 -26.85 -40.62 1.13
N ALA A 651 -27.52 -40.24 0.03
CA ALA A 651 -28.60 -39.26 0.10
C ALA A 651 -29.74 -39.78 0.99
N PRO A 652 -30.50 -38.91 1.67
CA PRO A 652 -31.70 -39.34 2.38
C PRO A 652 -32.67 -40.00 1.39
N VAL A 653 -33.33 -41.08 1.84
CA VAL A 653 -34.44 -41.69 1.10
C VAL A 653 -35.59 -40.69 1.15
N VAL A 654 -35.87 -40.03 0.02
CA VAL A 654 -37.06 -39.20 -0.15
C VAL A 654 -38.26 -40.13 -0.33
N ASP A 655 -39.26 -40.01 0.54
CA ASP A 655 -40.58 -40.61 0.37
C ASP A 655 -41.57 -39.54 -0.13
#